data_AF-A0A8H6BK68-F1
#
_entry.id   AF-A0A8H6BK68-F1
#
_cell.length_a   1.000
_cell.length_b   1.000
_cell.length_c   1.000
_cell.angle_alpha   90.00
_cell.angle_beta   90.00
_cell.angle_gamma   90.00
#
_symmetry.space_group_name_H-M   'P 1'
#
loop_
_entity.id
_entity.type
_entity.pdbx_description
1 polymer ?
#
loop_
_entity_poly.entity_id
_entity_poly.type
_entity_poly.pdbx_seq_one_letter_code
_entity_poly.pdbx_strand_id
1 'polypeptide(L)'
;MLDSEKNSGKREDSEVISISDTSSDNEEDGKNERESRSVEAKSALEFAESVIMDEEILDDFSSDTDEGIDAPNSSNKGQTESKKDSKVKHVESKPSLRELCASAAEKRQIVAKEEDESAKVGNANTEREQATMKVKLEDSSRLHNLKRSGGSNGNETKRPHIERTGVNSNSKELHELRSPIHLISNPEYCDVYCKNGNKDTVSMTDMMGSKTLVKTYQFNFLIDATFLLQYIKADPRNLELILIGHKDEQHMSVNSEDHHRYRIKMVDATKRLGHYGSHHTKMMVNMFRDGTCQIIVHTMNLTVTDYTLQTQMCWMSPKLHKCSSKDQAERYKGEGLDSIKDVGDIFKNDFLAYLSTYELPETDALIKELQPYDFTCIDVQFVASSPGKYELITERLDYPMEYYGSEAEMFGFGKLYDYLKIYGLTSLWGRFIGQTSSIASPFDRKKSNIFTHLLISIAMGYGRLVLEPSTSFDIKDRGMYPMIIWPTLKEVLQASGSILSGYALHYRNTRWRNYRGNEYQDKQLRKYFFKWSSVAASQQSKAGRSHLMPHCKTYCVTEDNLYTIKWFLMTSANMSTQAWGRPEVSANYFKAYKYTLGERLKFNIASYEAGILVNPKTLKTRSIDAEKEVVLVPTLGQDTVPKERVEQSPNDKQLLYPVRIPYDIPLQKYTDEQPWTTGVLEGNNT
;
A
#
# COMPACT_ATOMS: atom_id res chain seq x y z
N MET A 1 -45.37 49.94 33.56
CA MET A 1 -45.39 49.50 34.98
C MET A 1 -44.03 48.87 35.21
N LEU A 2 -43.13 49.47 35.99
CA LEU A 2 -43.25 49.78 37.44
C LEU A 2 -43.35 48.44 38.22
N ASP A 3 -42.46 48.12 39.18
CA ASP A 3 -41.42 48.98 39.76
C ASP A 3 -40.23 48.25 40.42
N SER A 4 -39.17 49.03 40.64
CA SER A 4 -38.17 49.07 41.75
C SER A 4 -37.98 47.88 42.74
N GLU A 5 -36.88 47.70 43.49
CA GLU A 5 -35.44 48.07 43.53
C GLU A 5 -34.90 47.64 44.93
N LYS A 6 -33.58 47.46 45.11
CA LYS A 6 -32.85 47.64 46.42
C LYS A 6 -33.26 46.67 47.57
N ASN A 7 -32.64 46.58 48.77
CA ASN A 7 -31.37 47.04 49.39
C ASN A 7 -31.06 46.09 50.59
N SER A 8 -29.87 45.98 51.22
CA SER A 8 -28.47 46.17 50.79
C SER A 8 -27.48 45.88 51.95
N GLY A 9 -26.43 45.07 51.71
CA GLY A 9 -25.26 44.94 52.60
C GLY A 9 -25.21 43.68 53.47
N LYS A 10 -24.14 43.38 54.21
CA LYS A 10 -22.70 43.77 54.16
C LYS A 10 -22.05 43.18 55.44
N ARG A 11 -20.88 42.51 55.32
CA ARG A 11 -19.78 42.51 56.32
C ARG A 11 -20.06 41.82 57.68
N GLU A 12 -19.13 41.50 58.58
CA GLU A 12 -17.65 41.24 58.65
C GLU A 12 -17.49 40.47 60.00
N ASP A 13 -16.49 39.63 60.32
CA ASP A 13 -15.17 39.35 59.71
C ASP A 13 -14.64 37.91 60.10
N SER A 14 -13.35 37.66 59.88
CA SER A 14 -12.36 36.77 60.54
C SER A 14 -12.52 36.53 62.08
N GLU A 15 -11.96 35.54 62.78
CA GLU A 15 -10.63 34.85 62.84
C GLU A 15 -10.79 33.47 63.59
N VAL A 16 -9.87 32.50 63.77
CA VAL A 16 -8.42 32.29 63.44
C VAL A 16 -8.06 30.77 63.28
N ILE A 17 -6.77 30.49 63.08
CA ILE A 17 -6.00 29.24 62.87
C ILE A 17 -5.90 28.27 64.09
N SER A 18 -5.76 26.95 63.82
CA SER A 18 -4.93 26.03 64.63
C SER A 18 -4.17 25.01 63.75
N ILE A 19 -2.84 24.90 63.91
CA ILE A 19 -1.96 23.99 63.14
C ILE A 19 -1.50 22.82 64.00
N SER A 20 -1.42 21.61 63.43
CA SER A 20 -0.56 20.53 63.93
C SER A 20 -0.19 19.57 62.79
N ASP A 21 1.08 19.53 62.41
CA ASP A 21 1.61 18.59 61.42
C ASP A 21 1.61 17.14 61.92
N THR A 22 1.41 16.17 61.02
CA THR A 22 2.18 14.91 61.00
C THR A 22 2.15 14.32 59.58
N SER A 23 3.26 13.71 59.18
CA SER A 23 3.53 13.26 57.81
C SER A 23 3.17 11.79 57.56
N SER A 24 2.55 11.50 56.41
CA SER A 24 2.69 10.21 55.72
C SER A 24 2.34 10.34 54.22
N ASP A 25 3.36 10.48 53.39
CA ASP A 25 3.23 10.63 51.93
C ASP A 25 3.20 9.29 51.17
N ASN A 26 2.62 9.32 49.96
CA ASN A 26 2.91 8.45 48.81
C ASN A 26 2.71 6.92 48.94
N GLU A 27 1.50 6.42 48.63
CA GLU A 27 1.37 5.09 48.00
C GLU A 27 0.16 4.87 47.04
N GLU A 28 -0.81 5.79 46.94
CA GLU A 28 -2.05 5.54 46.16
C GLU A 28 -2.02 5.96 44.68
N ASP A 29 -1.38 7.06 44.30
CA ASP A 29 -1.37 7.53 42.89
C ASP A 29 -0.75 6.53 41.92
N GLY A 30 0.21 5.71 42.40
CA GLY A 30 0.83 4.64 41.61
C GLY A 30 -0.07 3.44 41.28
N LYS A 31 -1.25 3.33 41.91
CA LYS A 31 -2.28 2.33 41.58
C LYS A 31 -3.24 2.83 40.51
N ASN A 32 -3.73 4.07 40.62
CA ASN A 32 -4.72 4.62 39.69
C ASN A 32 -4.23 4.65 38.22
N GLU A 33 -2.96 5.02 37.98
CA GLU A 33 -2.34 4.93 36.63
C GLU A 33 -2.14 3.49 36.12
N ARG A 34 -2.03 2.50 37.00
CA ARG A 34 -1.92 1.09 36.62
C ARG A 34 -3.28 0.46 36.38
N GLU A 35 -4.28 0.82 37.19
CA GLU A 35 -5.64 0.33 37.01
C GLU A 35 -6.27 0.92 35.76
N SER A 36 -6.10 2.22 35.47
CA SER A 36 -6.57 2.83 34.21
C SER A 36 -5.97 2.14 32.98
N ARG A 37 -4.64 1.99 32.92
CA ARG A 37 -3.96 1.27 31.83
C ARG A 37 -4.32 -0.22 31.78
N SER A 38 -4.71 -0.84 32.90
CA SER A 38 -5.21 -2.23 32.92
C SER A 38 -6.65 -2.34 32.40
N VAL A 39 -7.48 -1.30 32.59
CA VAL A 39 -8.84 -1.21 32.06
C VAL A 39 -8.80 -0.89 30.55
N GLU A 40 -7.90 -0.02 30.12
CA GLU A 40 -7.61 0.19 28.69
C GLU A 40 -7.08 -1.08 28.02
N ALA A 41 -6.14 -1.79 28.65
CA ALA A 41 -5.63 -3.08 28.16
C ALA A 41 -6.70 -4.18 28.17
N LYS A 42 -7.59 -4.22 29.16
CA LYS A 42 -8.75 -5.13 29.17
C LYS A 42 -9.75 -4.80 28.07
N SER A 43 -10.08 -3.52 27.88
CA SER A 43 -10.96 -3.10 26.79
C SER A 43 -10.34 -3.42 25.41
N ALA A 44 -9.02 -3.41 25.28
CA ALA A 44 -8.32 -3.84 24.07
C ALA A 44 -8.25 -5.37 23.91
N LEU A 45 -8.31 -6.14 25.00
CA LEU A 45 -8.42 -7.61 25.00
C LEU A 45 -9.83 -8.09 24.69
N GLU A 46 -10.85 -7.52 25.33
CA GLU A 46 -12.28 -7.76 25.04
C GLU A 46 -12.62 -7.35 23.59
N PHE A 47 -11.95 -6.30 23.08
CA PHE A 47 -11.97 -5.93 21.66
C PHE A 47 -11.36 -7.03 20.77
N ALA A 48 -10.16 -7.52 21.10
CA ALA A 48 -9.50 -8.58 20.33
C ALA A 48 -10.30 -9.91 20.33
N GLU A 49 -10.88 -10.30 21.47
CA GLU A 49 -11.71 -11.51 21.60
C GLU A 49 -12.99 -11.44 20.73
N SER A 50 -13.48 -10.23 20.41
CA SER A 50 -14.65 -10.04 19.54
C SER A 50 -14.37 -10.20 18.03
N VAL A 51 -13.10 -10.26 17.61
CA VAL A 51 -12.67 -10.21 16.20
C VAL A 51 -12.36 -11.61 15.61
N ILE A 52 -12.59 -12.68 16.38
CA ILE A 52 -12.10 -14.03 16.05
C ILE A 52 -13.20 -14.91 15.42
N MET A 53 -13.14 -15.13 14.09
CA MET A 53 -13.07 -16.48 13.45
C MET A 53 -13.29 -16.46 11.92
N ASP A 54 -12.22 -16.81 11.20
CA ASP A 54 -12.15 -17.47 9.88
C ASP A 54 -12.85 -16.88 8.64
N GLU A 55 -12.03 -16.27 7.76
CA GLU A 55 -12.18 -16.31 6.30
C GLU A 55 -11.46 -17.56 5.72
N GLU A 56 -12.17 -18.42 4.98
CA GLU A 56 -11.70 -19.23 3.83
C GLU A 56 -12.61 -20.46 3.60
N ILE A 57 -13.02 -20.71 2.35
CA ILE A 57 -12.55 -21.89 1.59
C ILE A 57 -12.76 -21.74 0.08
N LEU A 58 -11.86 -22.35 -0.69
CA LEU A 58 -12.01 -22.68 -2.10
C LEU A 58 -11.81 -24.19 -2.21
N ASP A 59 -12.64 -24.87 -3.01
CA ASP A 59 -12.24 -26.07 -3.75
C ASP A 59 -13.25 -26.35 -4.86
N ASP A 60 -12.78 -26.43 -6.10
CA ASP A 60 -13.07 -27.58 -6.97
C ASP A 60 -11.99 -27.68 -8.05
N PHE A 61 -11.57 -28.92 -8.37
CA PHE A 61 -11.25 -29.41 -9.71
C PHE A 61 -10.69 -30.85 -9.63
N SER A 62 -11.57 -31.81 -9.85
CA SER A 62 -11.26 -33.05 -10.56
C SER A 62 -12.41 -33.33 -11.54
N SER A 63 -12.20 -33.82 -12.76
CA SER A 63 -11.10 -34.64 -13.28
C SER A 63 -10.44 -34.07 -14.55
N ASP A 64 -9.38 -34.71 -15.04
CA ASP A 64 -9.49 -35.58 -16.23
C ASP A 64 -8.25 -36.48 -16.38
N THR A 65 -8.37 -37.54 -17.18
CA THR A 65 -7.51 -38.74 -17.13
C THR A 65 -6.42 -38.78 -18.21
N ASP A 66 -5.24 -39.28 -17.84
CA ASP A 66 -4.20 -39.71 -18.79
C ASP A 66 -4.72 -40.86 -19.67
N GLU A 67 -4.62 -40.72 -20.99
CA GLU A 67 -4.74 -41.82 -21.96
C GLU A 67 -3.38 -42.08 -22.63
N GLY A 68 -2.99 -43.36 -22.70
CA GLY A 68 -2.16 -43.92 -23.78
C GLY A 68 -0.72 -43.41 -23.93
N ILE A 69 0.24 -44.09 -23.31
CA ILE A 69 1.61 -44.19 -23.85
C ILE A 69 1.96 -45.67 -24.04
N ASP A 70 2.37 -46.02 -25.25
CA ASP A 70 2.71 -47.38 -25.66
C ASP A 70 3.94 -47.97 -24.96
N ALA A 71 3.93 -49.29 -24.82
CA ALA A 71 5.06 -50.07 -24.30
C ALA A 71 6.02 -50.53 -25.43
N PRO A 72 7.33 -50.66 -25.15
CA PRO A 72 8.19 -51.58 -25.85
C PRO A 72 8.37 -52.90 -25.08
N ASN A 73 8.23 -54.04 -25.76
CA ASN A 73 8.45 -55.36 -25.19
C ASN A 73 9.92 -55.60 -24.78
N SER A 74 10.13 -56.26 -23.64
CA SER A 74 11.26 -57.17 -23.44
C SER A 74 10.88 -58.29 -22.45
N SER A 75 11.49 -59.47 -22.57
CA SER A 75 10.99 -60.72 -21.99
C SER A 75 12.04 -61.51 -21.21
N ASN A 76 11.65 -62.07 -20.05
CA ASN A 76 12.11 -63.31 -19.38
C ASN A 76 11.42 -63.40 -17.99
N LYS A 77 10.75 -64.50 -17.57
CA LYS A 77 11.17 -65.90 -17.29
C LYS A 77 11.86 -66.10 -15.93
N GLY A 78 11.41 -67.11 -15.15
CA GLY A 78 11.89 -67.48 -13.79
C GLY A 78 10.92 -66.99 -12.71
N GLN A 79 9.99 -67.76 -12.10
CA GLN A 79 9.97 -69.13 -11.56
C GLN A 79 10.88 -69.36 -10.32
N THR A 80 10.26 -69.34 -9.13
CA THR A 80 10.48 -70.19 -7.92
C THR A 80 9.56 -69.65 -6.81
N GLU A 81 8.46 -70.32 -6.42
CA GLU A 81 8.35 -71.54 -5.60
C GLU A 81 8.84 -71.40 -4.14
N SER A 82 7.90 -70.98 -3.29
CA SER A 82 7.59 -71.51 -1.95
C SER A 82 8.69 -72.10 -1.05
N LYS A 83 8.66 -71.67 0.22
CA LYS A 83 8.29 -72.57 1.33
C LYS A 83 7.69 -71.80 2.52
N LYS A 84 6.78 -72.45 3.24
CA LYS A 84 6.32 -72.01 4.56
C LYS A 84 7.32 -72.48 5.61
N ASP A 85 7.45 -71.74 6.70
CA ASP A 85 7.62 -72.38 8.00
C ASP A 85 6.94 -71.55 9.10
N SER A 86 6.56 -72.20 10.21
CA SER A 86 5.54 -71.67 11.13
C SER A 86 5.98 -71.60 12.58
N LYS A 87 5.78 -70.43 13.23
CA LYS A 87 5.73 -70.31 14.70
C LYS A 87 4.60 -69.36 15.13
N VAL A 88 3.75 -69.85 16.02
CA VAL A 88 2.61 -69.12 16.57
C VAL A 88 2.99 -68.43 17.88
N LYS A 89 2.56 -67.18 18.03
CA LYS A 89 2.21 -66.58 19.33
C LYS A 89 0.86 -65.89 19.16
N HIS A 90 -0.09 -66.20 20.04
CA HIS A 90 -1.38 -65.48 20.05
C HIS A 90 -1.21 -64.09 20.69
N VAL A 91 -1.97 -63.14 20.14
CA VAL A 91 -2.28 -61.82 20.73
C VAL A 91 -3.80 -61.71 20.74
N GLU A 92 -4.37 -61.06 21.74
CA GLU A 92 -5.83 -61.03 21.94
C GLU A 92 -6.56 -59.97 21.11
N SER A 93 -7.68 -60.39 20.52
CA SER A 93 -8.89 -59.63 20.16
C SER A 93 -8.75 -58.19 19.62
N LYS A 94 -8.98 -58.04 18.31
CA LYS A 94 -10.06 -57.16 17.78
C LYS A 94 -10.74 -57.81 16.56
N PRO A 95 -12.08 -57.90 16.50
CA PRO A 95 -12.82 -58.18 15.27
C PRO A 95 -13.08 -56.89 14.48
N SER A 96 -13.41 -56.92 13.19
CA SER A 96 -13.12 -57.93 12.17
C SER A 96 -13.29 -57.30 10.79
N LEU A 97 -12.19 -56.93 10.13
CA LEU A 97 -12.24 -56.38 8.77
C LEU A 97 -12.24 -57.53 7.74
N ARG A 98 -13.33 -58.29 7.78
CA ARG A 98 -13.77 -59.24 6.76
C ARG A 98 -15.29 -59.21 6.73
N GLU A 99 -15.97 -59.24 5.59
CA GLU A 99 -15.67 -59.15 4.16
C GLU A 99 -17.01 -59.59 3.54
N LEU A 100 -17.38 -59.07 2.36
CA LEU A 100 -18.03 -59.84 1.27
C LEU A 100 -19.16 -60.82 1.70
N CYS A 101 -20.45 -60.55 1.44
CA CYS A 101 -20.97 -60.15 0.13
C CYS A 101 -22.47 -59.75 0.16
N ALA A 102 -22.92 -59.23 -1.00
CA ALA A 102 -24.31 -59.02 -1.42
C ALA A 102 -25.11 -57.89 -0.68
N SER A 103 -25.93 -57.08 -1.38
CA SER A 103 -26.12 -56.90 -2.83
C SER A 103 -26.46 -55.44 -3.16
N ALA A 104 -26.34 -55.06 -4.44
CA ALA A 104 -26.58 -53.70 -4.89
C ALA A 104 -28.07 -53.43 -5.15
N ALA A 105 -28.69 -52.52 -4.39
CA ALA A 105 -30.07 -52.05 -4.66
C ALA A 105 -30.42 -50.65 -4.11
N GLU A 106 -29.47 -49.74 -3.84
CA GLU A 106 -29.84 -48.38 -3.38
C GLU A 106 -28.85 -47.28 -3.84
N LYS A 107 -29.13 -46.70 -5.01
CA LYS A 107 -28.58 -45.42 -5.49
C LYS A 107 -29.66 -44.63 -6.23
N ARG A 108 -30.41 -43.76 -5.51
CA ARG A 108 -31.19 -42.60 -6.01
C ARG A 108 -32.03 -41.96 -4.90
N GLN A 109 -31.44 -41.15 -4.00
CA GLN A 109 -32.10 -40.01 -3.31
C GLN A 109 -31.17 -39.18 -2.39
N ILE A 110 -29.96 -38.83 -2.85
CA ILE A 110 -29.13 -37.78 -2.23
C ILE A 110 -28.55 -36.88 -3.33
N VAL A 111 -29.34 -35.90 -3.78
CA VAL A 111 -28.91 -34.76 -4.63
C VAL A 111 -29.83 -33.54 -4.31
N ALA A 112 -30.10 -33.32 -3.03
CA ALA A 112 -31.09 -32.32 -2.57
C ALA A 112 -30.82 -31.82 -1.13
N LYS A 113 -29.57 -31.88 -0.68
CA LYS A 113 -29.13 -31.43 0.66
C LYS A 113 -27.78 -30.72 0.71
N GLU A 114 -26.96 -30.82 -0.34
CA GLU A 114 -25.62 -30.20 -0.36
C GLU A 114 -25.65 -28.74 -0.87
N GLU A 115 -26.71 -28.33 -1.58
CA GLU A 115 -26.91 -26.94 -2.05
C GLU A 115 -27.43 -25.98 -0.95
N ASP A 116 -28.03 -26.52 0.12
CA ASP A 116 -28.65 -25.74 1.20
C ASP A 116 -27.71 -25.51 2.41
N GLU A 117 -26.52 -26.12 2.42
CA GLU A 117 -25.47 -25.82 3.42
C GLU A 117 -24.44 -24.82 2.87
N SER A 118 -24.05 -24.91 1.60
CA SER A 118 -23.12 -23.98 0.96
C SER A 118 -23.63 -22.53 0.96
N ALA A 119 -24.93 -22.31 0.69
CA ALA A 119 -25.56 -21.00 0.76
C ALA A 119 -25.54 -20.39 2.18
N LYS A 120 -25.68 -21.22 3.22
CA LYS A 120 -25.69 -20.76 4.63
C LYS A 120 -24.28 -20.44 5.15
N VAL A 121 -23.28 -21.22 4.74
CA VAL A 121 -21.86 -20.92 5.02
C VAL A 121 -21.42 -19.64 4.30
N GLY A 122 -21.92 -19.39 3.08
CA GLY A 122 -21.70 -18.14 2.36
C GLY A 122 -22.16 -16.91 3.15
N ASN A 123 -23.45 -16.86 3.54
CA ASN A 123 -24.01 -15.74 4.32
C ASN A 123 -23.24 -15.49 5.63
N ALA A 124 -22.96 -16.55 6.39
CA ALA A 124 -22.32 -16.43 7.70
C ALA A 124 -20.88 -15.87 7.65
N ASN A 125 -20.16 -16.08 6.55
CA ASN A 125 -18.83 -15.49 6.35
C ASN A 125 -18.93 -14.00 5.98
N THR A 126 -19.84 -13.64 5.07
CA THR A 126 -20.06 -12.24 4.68
C THR A 126 -20.53 -11.39 5.87
N GLU A 127 -21.35 -11.94 6.78
CA GLU A 127 -21.75 -11.28 8.04
C GLU A 127 -20.57 -11.03 9.01
N ARG A 128 -19.48 -11.82 8.95
CA ARG A 128 -18.29 -11.67 9.81
C ARG A 128 -17.24 -10.71 9.27
N GLU A 129 -17.03 -10.71 7.96
CA GLU A 129 -16.31 -9.62 7.27
C GLU A 129 -16.98 -8.29 7.64
N GLN A 130 -18.31 -8.23 7.46
CA GLN A 130 -19.13 -7.06 7.80
C GLN A 130 -18.91 -6.57 9.22
N ALA A 131 -18.92 -7.45 10.23
CA ALA A 131 -18.62 -7.07 11.61
C ALA A 131 -17.21 -6.45 11.75
N THR A 132 -16.18 -7.11 11.23
CA THR A 132 -14.77 -6.73 11.42
C THR A 132 -14.42 -5.37 10.79
N MET A 133 -15.05 -5.04 9.66
CA MET A 133 -14.81 -3.76 8.98
C MET A 133 -15.74 -2.65 9.46
N LYS A 134 -16.97 -2.99 9.87
CA LYS A 134 -17.88 -2.07 10.56
C LYS A 134 -17.28 -1.56 11.86
N VAL A 135 -16.60 -2.42 12.63
CA VAL A 135 -15.82 -2.01 13.82
C VAL A 135 -14.77 -0.93 13.47
N LYS A 136 -14.01 -1.08 12.37
CA LYS A 136 -12.99 -0.10 11.95
C LYS A 136 -13.58 1.29 11.63
N LEU A 137 -14.81 1.35 11.13
CA LEU A 137 -15.52 2.60 10.83
C LEU A 137 -16.29 3.15 12.04
N GLU A 138 -16.83 2.28 12.89
CA GLU A 138 -17.41 2.66 14.19
C GLU A 138 -16.35 3.23 15.13
N ASP A 139 -15.12 2.70 15.15
CA ASP A 139 -14.03 3.24 15.97
C ASP A 139 -13.48 4.57 15.41
N SER A 140 -13.44 4.76 14.08
CA SER A 140 -13.23 6.08 13.46
C SER A 140 -14.28 7.08 13.97
N SER A 141 -15.55 6.65 14.03
CA SER A 141 -16.68 7.44 14.52
C SER A 141 -16.62 7.68 16.05
N ARG A 142 -16.14 6.72 16.85
CA ARG A 142 -15.95 6.84 18.30
C ARG A 142 -14.81 7.81 18.63
N LEU A 143 -13.67 7.74 17.93
CA LEU A 143 -12.59 8.73 18.07
C LEU A 143 -13.08 10.13 17.70
N HIS A 144 -13.86 10.28 16.62
CA HIS A 144 -14.46 11.55 16.22
C HIS A 144 -15.43 12.09 17.29
N ASN A 145 -16.24 11.22 17.92
CA ASN A 145 -17.14 11.61 19.00
C ASN A 145 -16.40 11.97 20.30
N LEU A 146 -15.32 11.25 20.65
CA LEU A 146 -14.40 11.65 21.73
C LEU A 146 -13.82 13.05 21.48
N LYS A 147 -13.33 13.32 20.26
CA LYS A 147 -12.85 14.67 19.87
C LYS A 147 -13.95 15.75 19.83
N ARG A 148 -15.25 15.40 19.74
CA ARG A 148 -16.38 16.32 19.95
C ARG A 148 -16.75 16.53 21.43
N SER A 149 -16.45 15.58 22.31
CA SER A 149 -16.74 15.67 23.75
C SER A 149 -15.69 16.45 24.56
N GLY A 150 -14.49 16.66 24.00
CA GLY A 150 -13.44 17.51 24.57
C GLY A 150 -13.88 18.98 24.64
N GLY A 151 -14.40 19.39 25.79
CA GLY A 151 -15.01 20.70 26.01
C GLY A 151 -14.08 21.89 25.76
N SER A 152 -14.66 22.96 25.23
CA SER A 152 -13.98 24.24 24.97
C SER A 152 -13.35 24.82 26.24
N ASN A 153 -12.02 24.96 26.23
CA ASN A 153 -11.30 25.93 27.05
C ASN A 153 -10.58 26.91 26.13
N GLY A 154 -11.10 28.13 26.03
CA GLY A 154 -10.59 29.16 25.13
C GLY A 154 -9.30 29.79 25.66
N ASN A 155 -8.18 29.48 25.01
CA ASN A 155 -6.95 30.27 25.10
C ASN A 155 -6.66 30.89 23.72
N GLU A 156 -6.65 32.22 23.64
CA GLU A 156 -6.33 32.94 22.41
C GLU A 156 -4.82 32.90 22.13
N THR A 157 -4.34 31.79 21.56
CA THR A 157 -3.00 31.74 20.97
C THR A 157 -2.95 32.68 19.76
N LYS A 158 -2.36 33.86 19.96
CA LYS A 158 -2.17 34.88 18.91
C LYS A 158 -1.52 34.25 17.68
N ARG A 159 -2.25 34.26 16.56
CA ARG A 159 -1.79 33.68 15.29
C ARG A 159 -0.47 34.33 14.87
N PRO A 160 0.54 33.57 14.44
CA PRO A 160 1.64 34.11 13.65
C PRO A 160 1.06 34.79 12.42
N HIS A 161 1.36 36.06 12.22
CA HIS A 161 0.90 36.79 11.05
C HIS A 161 1.79 36.38 9.86
N ILE A 162 1.41 35.32 9.15
CA ILE A 162 2.03 34.99 7.86
C ILE A 162 1.64 36.12 6.90
N GLU A 163 2.61 36.97 6.57
CA GLU A 163 2.41 37.99 5.56
C GLU A 163 2.11 37.34 4.21
N ARG A 164 1.21 37.95 3.44
CA ARG A 164 0.98 37.53 2.07
C ARG A 164 2.21 37.90 1.26
N THR A 165 2.97 36.89 0.80
CA THR A 165 4.00 37.07 -0.22
C THR A 165 3.34 37.43 -1.55
N GLY A 166 2.92 38.69 -1.69
CA GLY A 166 2.72 39.31 -2.99
C GLY A 166 4.04 39.25 -3.76
N VAL A 167 3.98 38.98 -5.06
CA VAL A 167 5.17 38.76 -5.88
C VAL A 167 5.90 40.08 -6.13
N ASN A 168 6.75 40.47 -5.16
CA ASN A 168 7.76 41.50 -5.35
C ASN A 168 8.91 40.91 -6.17
N SER A 169 8.81 41.06 -7.49
CA SER A 169 9.85 40.66 -8.44
C SER A 169 11.10 41.54 -8.29
N ASN A 170 12.03 41.18 -7.39
CA ASN A 170 13.47 41.53 -7.45
C ASN A 170 14.35 40.90 -6.33
N SER A 171 14.22 39.60 -6.06
CA SER A 171 15.23 38.84 -5.30
C SER A 171 15.72 37.63 -6.11
N LYS A 172 17.05 37.45 -6.20
CA LYS A 172 17.70 36.32 -6.90
C LYS A 172 17.88 35.10 -5.99
N GLU A 173 16.82 34.67 -5.31
CA GLU A 173 16.87 33.36 -4.65
C GLU A 173 16.72 32.26 -5.71
N LEU A 174 17.70 31.36 -5.79
CA LEU A 174 17.55 30.14 -6.58
C LEU A 174 16.49 29.28 -5.88
N HIS A 175 15.32 29.11 -6.52
CA HIS A 175 14.34 28.14 -6.06
C HIS A 175 14.99 26.76 -5.94
N GLU A 176 15.10 26.29 -4.70
CA GLU A 176 15.70 25.03 -4.31
C GLU A 176 14.88 23.86 -4.87
N LEU A 177 15.53 22.80 -5.37
CA LEU A 177 14.81 21.61 -5.81
C LEU A 177 14.13 20.96 -4.61
N ARG A 178 12.86 20.58 -4.78
CA ARG A 178 12.04 19.89 -3.78
C ARG A 178 11.56 18.57 -4.36
N SER A 179 11.34 17.58 -3.51
CA SER A 179 10.88 16.27 -3.96
C SER A 179 9.45 16.33 -4.49
N PRO A 180 9.11 15.61 -5.59
CA PRO A 180 7.74 15.46 -6.05
C PRO A 180 6.93 14.46 -5.21
N ILE A 181 7.61 13.65 -4.38
CA ILE A 181 6.97 12.77 -3.40
C ILE A 181 7.08 13.44 -2.03
N HIS A 182 5.96 13.57 -1.34
CA HIS A 182 5.84 14.16 -0.01
C HIS A 182 5.40 13.10 0.99
N LEU A 183 5.75 13.25 2.27
CA LEU A 183 5.02 12.55 3.34
C LEU A 183 3.73 13.31 3.63
N ILE A 184 2.69 12.59 4.06
CA ILE A 184 1.50 13.22 4.63
C ILE A 184 1.81 13.66 6.08
N SER A 185 1.24 14.81 6.44
CA SER A 185 1.44 15.49 7.73
C SER A 185 0.61 14.83 8.83
N ASN A 186 1.26 14.41 9.91
CA ASN A 186 0.60 13.93 11.13
C ASN A 186 1.08 14.79 12.32
N PRO A 187 0.36 15.88 12.67
CA PRO A 187 0.77 16.83 13.71
C PRO A 187 0.80 16.19 15.09
N GLU A 188 -0.28 15.50 15.48
CA GLU A 188 -0.46 14.88 16.79
C GLU A 188 0.68 13.88 17.11
N TYR A 189 1.16 13.14 16.11
CA TYR A 189 2.36 12.31 16.22
C TYR A 189 3.66 13.13 16.38
N CYS A 190 3.85 14.17 15.56
CA CYS A 190 5.11 14.92 15.53
C CYS A 190 5.35 15.74 16.81
N ASP A 191 4.31 16.31 17.40
CA ASP A 191 4.42 17.08 18.65
C ASP A 191 5.00 16.25 19.81
N VAL A 192 4.72 14.93 19.81
CA VAL A 192 5.23 13.95 20.78
C VAL A 192 6.59 13.37 20.35
N TYR A 193 6.68 12.80 19.14
CA TYR A 193 7.80 11.92 18.75
C TYR A 193 8.89 12.59 17.90
N CYS A 194 8.58 13.65 17.14
CA CYS A 194 9.55 14.35 16.30
C CYS A 194 9.01 15.72 15.85
N LYS A 195 9.30 16.79 16.60
CA LYS A 195 8.72 18.13 16.37
C LYS A 195 8.94 18.69 14.96
N ASN A 196 10.06 18.34 14.33
CA ASN A 196 10.39 18.75 12.96
C ASN A 196 9.95 17.73 11.89
N GLY A 197 9.30 16.62 12.27
CA GLY A 197 8.93 15.52 11.38
C GLY A 197 7.88 15.85 10.32
N ASN A 198 7.18 16.99 10.46
CA ASN A 198 6.29 17.55 9.45
C ASN A 198 6.91 18.73 8.67
N LYS A 199 8.24 18.89 8.68
CA LYS A 199 8.89 19.81 7.74
C LYS A 199 8.64 19.31 6.31
N ASP A 200 8.20 20.27 5.48
CA ASP A 200 7.84 20.13 4.06
C ASP A 200 6.64 19.22 3.74
N THR A 201 5.99 18.59 4.73
CA THR A 201 4.94 17.59 4.49
C THR A 201 3.59 18.19 4.06
N VAL A 202 2.83 17.43 3.28
CA VAL A 202 1.50 17.82 2.75
C VAL A 202 0.41 17.47 3.75
N SER A 203 -0.56 18.35 4.02
CA SER A 203 -1.72 18.03 4.87
C SER A 203 -2.96 17.66 4.06
N MET A 204 -3.95 17.05 4.71
CA MET A 204 -5.30 16.86 4.13
C MET A 204 -5.95 18.19 3.70
N THR A 205 -5.59 19.31 4.34
CA THR A 205 -6.07 20.65 3.97
C THR A 205 -5.39 21.18 2.69
N ASP A 206 -4.16 20.78 2.40
CA ASP A 206 -3.46 21.17 1.17
C ASP A 206 -3.98 20.37 -0.04
N MET A 207 -4.31 19.10 0.18
CA MET A 207 -4.91 18.23 -0.85
C MET A 207 -6.37 18.61 -1.16
N MET A 208 -7.19 18.89 -0.13
CA MET A 208 -8.66 19.00 -0.25
C MET A 208 -9.28 20.29 0.27
N GLY A 209 -8.53 21.14 0.98
CA GLY A 209 -9.07 22.28 1.74
C GLY A 209 -9.31 23.57 0.95
N SER A 210 -9.21 23.57 -0.38
CA SER A 210 -9.44 24.79 -1.16
C SER A 210 -10.93 25.21 -1.14
N LYS A 211 -11.16 26.51 -0.89
CA LYS A 211 -12.48 27.14 -1.04
C LYS A 211 -12.95 27.24 -2.50
N THR A 212 -12.06 27.02 -3.47
CA THR A 212 -12.36 27.00 -4.91
C THR A 212 -12.61 25.60 -5.46
N LEU A 213 -12.48 24.53 -4.66
CA LEU A 213 -12.87 23.18 -5.07
C LEU A 213 -14.37 23.15 -5.41
N VAL A 214 -14.72 22.59 -6.57
CA VAL A 214 -16.12 22.47 -7.05
C VAL A 214 -16.51 21.03 -7.40
N LYS A 215 -15.54 20.17 -7.68
CA LYS A 215 -15.77 18.74 -7.90
C LYS A 215 -14.56 17.92 -7.47
N THR A 216 -14.78 16.75 -6.91
CA THR A 216 -13.72 15.81 -6.55
C THR A 216 -14.13 14.37 -6.81
N TYR A 217 -13.20 13.59 -7.37
CA TYR A 217 -13.29 12.14 -7.50
C TYR A 217 -12.28 11.53 -6.51
N GLN A 218 -12.76 10.67 -5.61
CA GLN A 218 -12.00 10.06 -4.52
C GLN A 218 -12.01 8.55 -4.70
N PHE A 219 -10.93 8.01 -5.27
CA PHE A 219 -10.71 6.57 -5.39
C PHE A 219 -10.03 6.09 -4.11
N ASN A 220 -10.64 5.13 -3.40
CA ASN A 220 -9.99 4.52 -2.23
C ASN A 220 -10.44 3.07 -1.96
N PHE A 221 -9.74 2.41 -1.03
CA PHE A 221 -10.17 1.14 -0.46
C PHE A 221 -11.12 1.34 0.72
N LEU A 222 -10.80 2.23 1.68
CA LEU A 222 -11.70 2.63 2.77
C LEU A 222 -11.96 4.14 2.75
N ILE A 223 -13.21 4.54 2.96
CA ILE A 223 -13.68 5.92 3.00
C ILE A 223 -14.66 6.14 4.16
N ASP A 224 -14.23 6.90 5.15
CA ASP A 224 -15.09 7.63 6.09
C ASP A 224 -15.31 9.04 5.52
N ALA A 225 -16.50 9.30 4.99
CA ALA A 225 -16.82 10.61 4.43
C ALA A 225 -16.83 11.71 5.50
N THR A 226 -17.22 11.39 6.74
CA THR A 226 -17.18 12.33 7.88
C THR A 226 -15.74 12.80 8.12
N PHE A 227 -14.78 11.85 8.12
CA PHE A 227 -13.36 12.14 8.22
C PHE A 227 -12.84 12.97 7.03
N LEU A 228 -13.29 12.72 5.80
CA LEU A 228 -12.88 13.50 4.64
C LEU A 228 -13.40 14.95 4.68
N LEU A 229 -14.69 15.11 5.01
CA LEU A 229 -15.41 16.38 4.90
C LEU A 229 -14.90 17.45 5.86
N GLN A 230 -14.34 17.08 7.02
CA GLN A 230 -13.77 18.04 7.98
C GLN A 230 -12.63 18.89 7.39
N TYR A 231 -11.88 18.37 6.41
CA TYR A 231 -10.78 19.08 5.76
C TYR A 231 -11.23 20.00 4.62
N ILE A 232 -12.36 19.69 3.99
CA ILE A 232 -12.90 20.44 2.86
C ILE A 232 -13.47 21.79 3.32
N LYS A 233 -13.04 22.89 2.68
CA LYS A 233 -13.47 24.27 3.01
C LYS A 233 -14.32 24.94 1.92
N ALA A 234 -14.71 24.20 0.89
CA ALA A 234 -15.67 24.64 -0.12
C ALA A 234 -17.10 24.71 0.44
N ASP A 235 -17.98 25.47 -0.22
CA ASP A 235 -19.41 25.52 0.10
C ASP A 235 -20.07 24.18 -0.33
N PRO A 236 -20.73 23.44 0.58
CA PRO A 236 -21.33 22.14 0.28
C PRO A 236 -22.30 22.14 -0.93
N ARG A 237 -22.97 23.27 -1.17
CA ARG A 237 -23.94 23.45 -2.27
C ARG A 237 -23.26 23.54 -3.64
N ASN A 238 -21.99 23.93 -3.65
CA ASN A 238 -21.17 24.18 -4.84
C ASN A 238 -20.10 23.09 -5.05
N LEU A 239 -20.15 21.99 -4.29
CA LEU A 239 -19.20 20.88 -4.35
C LEU A 239 -19.92 19.57 -4.68
N GLU A 240 -19.46 18.89 -5.72
CA GLU A 240 -19.83 17.50 -6.04
C GLU A 240 -18.70 16.54 -5.62
N LEU A 241 -19.04 15.50 -4.84
CA LEU A 241 -18.09 14.47 -4.40
C LEU A 241 -18.48 13.12 -5.01
N ILE A 242 -17.57 12.49 -5.73
CA ILE A 242 -17.72 11.13 -6.25
C ILE A 242 -16.76 10.23 -5.47
N LEU A 243 -17.31 9.30 -4.71
CA LEU A 243 -16.56 8.32 -3.91
C LEU A 243 -16.54 7.00 -4.68
N ILE A 244 -15.36 6.47 -4.99
CA ILE A 244 -15.16 5.31 -5.87
C ILE A 244 -14.37 4.24 -5.09
N GLY A 245 -14.97 3.06 -4.93
CA GLY A 245 -14.37 1.95 -4.19
C GLY A 245 -15.30 0.75 -4.08
N HIS A 246 -15.11 -0.08 -3.06
CA HIS A 246 -16.14 -1.06 -2.66
C HIS A 246 -17.33 -0.30 -2.05
N LYS A 247 -18.56 -0.58 -2.51
CA LYS A 247 -19.75 0.19 -2.12
C LYS A 247 -20.64 -0.58 -1.12
N ASP A 248 -20.13 -0.71 0.09
CA ASP A 248 -20.79 -1.36 1.22
C ASP A 248 -20.53 -0.59 2.53
N GLU A 249 -21.17 -1.01 3.62
CA GLU A 249 -20.97 -0.42 4.96
C GLU A 249 -19.58 -0.70 5.56
N GLN A 250 -18.77 -1.57 4.96
CA GLN A 250 -17.44 -1.98 5.42
C GLN A 250 -16.34 -1.05 4.92
N HIS A 251 -16.50 -0.59 3.69
CA HIS A 251 -15.51 0.17 2.94
C HIS A 251 -15.90 1.63 2.74
N MET A 252 -17.19 1.98 2.72
CA MET A 252 -17.64 3.33 2.37
C MET A 252 -18.79 3.83 3.26
N SER A 253 -18.45 4.47 4.38
CA SER A 253 -19.45 5.09 5.26
C SER A 253 -19.72 6.55 4.90
N VAL A 254 -21.00 6.89 4.74
CA VAL A 254 -21.51 8.26 4.64
C VAL A 254 -22.69 8.40 5.60
N ASN A 255 -22.58 9.29 6.59
CA ASN A 255 -23.68 9.49 7.54
C ASN A 255 -24.84 10.30 6.90
N SER A 256 -26.02 10.23 7.51
CA SER A 256 -27.23 10.86 6.98
C SER A 256 -27.22 12.39 7.02
N GLU A 257 -26.49 13.03 7.95
CA GLU A 257 -26.35 14.50 7.98
C GLU A 257 -25.55 14.98 6.77
N ASP A 258 -24.40 14.36 6.50
CA ASP A 258 -23.54 14.71 5.37
C ASP A 258 -24.20 14.41 4.02
N HIS A 259 -25.01 13.34 3.92
CA HIS A 259 -25.81 13.05 2.72
C HIS A 259 -26.88 14.12 2.41
N HIS A 260 -27.45 14.80 3.42
CA HIS A 260 -28.36 15.93 3.20
C HIS A 260 -27.62 17.23 2.90
N ARG A 261 -26.37 17.36 3.38
CA ARG A 261 -25.59 18.59 3.33
C ARG A 261 -24.72 18.72 2.07
N TYR A 262 -24.20 17.61 1.54
CA TYR A 262 -23.24 17.57 0.43
C TYR A 262 -23.77 16.72 -0.73
N ARG A 263 -23.41 17.08 -1.96
CA ARG A 263 -23.71 16.27 -3.16
C ARG A 263 -22.74 15.10 -3.28
N ILE A 264 -22.95 14.07 -2.45
CA ILE A 264 -22.13 12.85 -2.41
C ILE A 264 -22.75 11.76 -3.32
N LYS A 265 -21.92 11.19 -4.19
CA LYS A 265 -22.25 10.04 -5.05
C LYS A 265 -21.32 8.87 -4.75
N MET A 266 -21.87 7.79 -4.22
CA MET A 266 -21.16 6.54 -3.93
C MET A 266 -21.21 5.59 -5.13
N VAL A 267 -20.04 5.20 -5.63
CA VAL A 267 -19.83 4.41 -6.85
C VAL A 267 -19.09 3.12 -6.52
N ASP A 268 -19.57 2.02 -7.09
CA ASP A 268 -19.01 0.68 -6.92
C ASP A 268 -17.99 0.37 -8.02
N ALA A 269 -16.76 0.04 -7.63
CA ALA A 269 -15.65 -0.34 -8.51
C ALA A 269 -15.32 -1.85 -8.47
N THR A 270 -16.15 -2.67 -7.82
CA THR A 270 -15.87 -4.11 -7.64
C THR A 270 -16.08 -4.96 -8.89
N LYS A 271 -16.96 -4.53 -9.82
CA LYS A 271 -17.41 -5.22 -11.05
C LYS A 271 -16.32 -6.01 -11.81
N ARG A 272 -15.10 -5.50 -11.84
CA ARG A 272 -13.98 -6.02 -12.65
C ARG A 272 -12.93 -6.80 -11.85
N LEU A 273 -13.01 -6.79 -10.51
CA LEU A 273 -12.01 -7.42 -9.65
C LEU A 273 -11.90 -8.93 -9.93
N GLY A 274 -10.66 -9.44 -9.90
CA GLY A 274 -10.42 -10.88 -9.95
C GLY A 274 -10.68 -11.54 -8.58
N HIS A 275 -10.59 -12.88 -8.52
CA HIS A 275 -10.63 -13.60 -7.24
C HIS A 275 -9.56 -13.07 -6.27
N TYR A 276 -10.00 -12.71 -5.05
CA TYR A 276 -9.18 -12.04 -4.02
C TYR A 276 -8.57 -10.70 -4.46
N GLY A 277 -9.17 -10.05 -5.47
CA GLY A 277 -8.83 -8.69 -5.88
C GLY A 277 -9.42 -7.63 -4.95
N SER A 278 -8.87 -6.42 -5.01
CA SER A 278 -9.40 -5.27 -4.26
C SER A 278 -9.33 -3.99 -5.10
N HIS A 279 -10.27 -3.07 -4.89
CA HIS A 279 -10.09 -1.69 -5.31
C HIS A 279 -9.15 -0.99 -4.32
N HIS A 280 -7.84 -1.09 -4.54
CA HIS A 280 -6.83 -0.68 -3.58
C HIS A 280 -6.15 0.66 -3.89
N THR A 281 -6.39 1.18 -5.11
CA THR A 281 -6.02 2.52 -5.59
C THR A 281 -6.49 3.63 -4.65
N LYS A 282 -5.63 4.63 -4.49
CA LYS A 282 -5.75 5.73 -3.54
C LYS A 282 -5.38 7.04 -4.24
N MET A 283 -6.40 7.71 -4.79
CA MET A 283 -6.22 8.76 -5.77
C MET A 283 -7.34 9.80 -5.69
N MET A 284 -6.96 11.07 -5.82
CA MET A 284 -7.88 12.20 -5.89
C MET A 284 -7.76 12.88 -7.25
N VAL A 285 -8.88 13.24 -7.88
CA VAL A 285 -8.89 14.21 -8.99
C VAL A 285 -9.80 15.37 -8.63
N ASN A 286 -9.22 16.55 -8.50
CA ASN A 286 -9.84 17.74 -7.94
C ASN A 286 -10.01 18.82 -9.02
N MET A 287 -11.22 19.34 -9.19
CA MET A 287 -11.56 20.41 -10.14
C MET A 287 -11.85 21.71 -9.39
N PHE A 288 -11.34 22.83 -9.89
CA PHE A 288 -11.39 24.13 -9.22
C PHE A 288 -12.16 25.19 -10.05
N ARG A 289 -12.72 26.18 -9.37
CA ARG A 289 -13.58 27.24 -9.96
C ARG A 289 -12.85 28.13 -10.98
N ASP A 290 -11.53 28.22 -10.88
CA ASP A 290 -10.65 28.89 -11.86
C ASP A 290 -10.48 28.09 -13.17
N GLY A 291 -11.05 26.89 -13.26
CA GLY A 291 -10.95 26.02 -14.42
C GLY A 291 -9.69 25.15 -14.45
N THR A 292 -8.88 25.16 -13.38
CA THR A 292 -7.78 24.21 -13.20
C THR A 292 -8.27 22.87 -12.64
N CYS A 293 -7.45 21.82 -12.82
CA CYS A 293 -7.59 20.58 -12.05
C CYS A 293 -6.26 20.19 -11.39
N GLN A 294 -6.29 19.17 -10.54
CA GLN A 294 -5.11 18.58 -9.91
C GLN A 294 -5.34 17.10 -9.65
N ILE A 295 -4.33 16.28 -9.94
CA ILE A 295 -4.32 14.85 -9.67
C ILE A 295 -3.42 14.61 -8.46
N ILE A 296 -3.84 13.73 -7.56
CA ILE A 296 -3.09 13.35 -6.36
C ILE A 296 -3.10 11.83 -6.27
N VAL A 297 -1.94 11.20 -6.12
CA VAL A 297 -1.82 9.75 -5.85
C VAL A 297 -1.21 9.61 -4.47
N HIS A 298 -1.80 8.78 -3.60
CA HIS A 298 -1.40 8.67 -2.19
C HIS A 298 -1.45 7.23 -1.69
N THR A 299 -1.00 6.98 -0.46
CA THR A 299 -0.97 5.63 0.14
C THR A 299 -2.00 5.41 1.25
N MET A 300 -2.65 6.48 1.68
CA MET A 300 -3.58 6.53 2.83
C MET A 300 -5.02 6.12 2.47
N ASN A 301 -5.66 5.31 3.31
CA ASN A 301 -7.12 5.18 3.32
C ASN A 301 -7.77 6.42 3.94
N LEU A 302 -9.00 6.78 3.53
CA LEU A 302 -9.65 8.00 4.04
C LEU A 302 -10.37 7.73 5.38
N THR A 303 -9.62 7.37 6.41
CA THR A 303 -10.13 7.12 7.78
C THR A 303 -9.25 7.79 8.83
N VAL A 304 -9.78 7.98 10.05
CA VAL A 304 -8.99 8.53 11.18
C VAL A 304 -7.76 7.66 11.45
N THR A 305 -7.91 6.34 11.47
CA THR A 305 -6.85 5.38 11.83
C THR A 305 -5.68 5.39 10.86
N ASP A 306 -5.93 5.50 9.55
CA ASP A 306 -4.90 5.58 8.51
C ASP A 306 -4.15 6.91 8.54
N TYR A 307 -4.81 7.97 9.03
CA TYR A 307 -4.22 9.29 9.19
C TYR A 307 -3.39 9.43 10.47
N THR A 308 -3.84 8.84 11.59
CA THR A 308 -3.22 9.02 12.91
C THR A 308 -2.14 8.00 13.25
N LEU A 309 -2.27 6.74 12.82
CA LEU A 309 -1.39 5.64 13.28
C LEU A 309 -0.36 5.17 12.24
N GLN A 310 -0.42 5.66 11.00
CA GLN A 310 0.37 5.17 9.88
C GLN A 310 1.17 6.29 9.18
N THR A 311 2.36 5.93 8.69
CA THR A 311 3.21 6.72 7.80
C THR A 311 2.72 6.54 6.38
N GLN A 312 2.47 7.67 5.71
CA GLN A 312 1.81 7.76 4.42
C GLN A 312 2.56 8.73 3.52
N MET A 313 2.43 8.52 2.21
CA MET A 313 3.05 9.36 1.18
C MET A 313 2.01 9.82 0.15
N CYS A 314 2.33 10.92 -0.55
CA CYS A 314 1.57 11.40 -1.69
C CYS A 314 2.46 12.06 -2.74
N TRP A 315 2.03 11.99 -4.00
CA TRP A 315 2.44 12.83 -5.10
C TRP A 315 1.27 13.74 -5.47
N MET A 316 1.54 15.01 -5.72
CA MET A 316 0.56 15.97 -6.22
C MET A 316 1.05 16.51 -7.57
N SER A 317 0.21 16.44 -8.60
CA SER A 317 0.50 17.13 -9.86
C SER A 317 0.59 18.64 -9.63
N PRO A 318 1.26 19.40 -10.52
CA PRO A 318 0.99 20.83 -10.66
C PRO A 318 -0.51 21.07 -10.95
N LYS A 319 -0.98 22.32 -10.84
CA LYS A 319 -2.30 22.69 -11.34
C LYS A 319 -2.30 22.53 -12.86
N LEU A 320 -3.14 21.64 -13.36
CA LEU A 320 -3.31 21.42 -14.80
C LEU A 320 -4.28 22.49 -15.32
N HIS A 321 -3.91 23.13 -16.42
CA HIS A 321 -4.71 24.14 -17.12
C HIS A 321 -5.37 23.52 -18.36
N LYS A 322 -6.37 24.17 -18.94
CA LYS A 322 -6.97 23.71 -20.21
C LYS A 322 -6.12 24.15 -21.40
N CYS A 323 -5.97 23.27 -22.38
CA CYS A 323 -5.28 23.55 -23.63
C CYS A 323 -5.96 24.71 -24.39
N SER A 324 -5.19 25.49 -25.15
CA SER A 324 -5.71 26.59 -25.97
C SER A 324 -6.27 26.14 -27.33
N SER A 325 -5.99 24.92 -27.77
CA SER A 325 -6.55 24.32 -28.99
C SER A 325 -6.92 22.84 -28.82
N LYS A 326 -7.73 22.32 -29.75
CA LYS A 326 -8.07 20.89 -29.82
C LYS A 326 -6.84 20.03 -30.10
N ASP A 327 -5.94 20.49 -30.96
CA ASP A 327 -4.74 19.75 -31.38
C ASP A 327 -3.77 19.56 -30.20
N GLN A 328 -3.62 20.58 -29.33
CA GLN A 328 -2.91 20.44 -28.06
C GLN A 328 -3.59 19.44 -27.13
N ALA A 329 -4.92 19.52 -26.99
CA ALA A 329 -5.68 18.64 -26.11
C ALA A 329 -5.59 17.16 -26.52
N GLU A 330 -5.48 16.89 -27.83
CA GLU A 330 -5.41 15.54 -28.40
C GLU A 330 -4.00 15.05 -28.72
N ARG A 331 -2.94 15.85 -28.48
CA ARG A 331 -1.53 15.47 -28.75
C ARG A 331 -1.13 14.12 -28.16
N TYR A 332 -1.66 13.75 -26.99
CA TYR A 332 -1.43 12.46 -26.33
C TYR A 332 -1.91 11.23 -27.14
N LYS A 333 -2.70 11.43 -28.20
CA LYS A 333 -3.13 10.38 -29.15
C LYS A 333 -2.19 10.25 -30.36
N GLY A 334 -1.13 11.06 -30.42
CA GLY A 334 -0.18 11.07 -31.54
C GLY A 334 0.66 9.80 -31.60
N GLU A 335 0.87 9.28 -32.80
CA GLU A 335 1.85 8.22 -33.05
C GLU A 335 3.28 8.79 -32.85
N GLY A 336 4.17 8.01 -32.24
CA GLY A 336 5.59 8.37 -32.11
C GLY A 336 5.92 9.44 -31.06
N LEU A 337 5.17 9.53 -29.95
CA LEU A 337 5.52 10.38 -28.81
C LEU A 337 6.95 10.13 -28.32
N ASP A 338 7.71 11.20 -28.06
CA ASP A 338 9.08 11.09 -27.57
C ASP A 338 9.06 10.79 -26.07
N SER A 339 9.62 9.64 -25.67
CA SER A 339 9.57 9.16 -24.29
C SER A 339 10.23 10.08 -23.26
N ILE A 340 11.11 10.98 -23.69
CA ILE A 340 11.83 11.95 -22.83
C ILE A 340 11.17 13.34 -22.89
N LYS A 341 10.61 13.75 -24.02
CA LYS A 341 10.02 15.10 -24.20
C LYS A 341 8.51 15.15 -23.88
N ASP A 342 7.75 14.16 -24.32
CA ASP A 342 6.28 14.11 -24.24
C ASP A 342 5.77 13.33 -23.00
N VAL A 343 6.57 13.33 -21.92
CA VAL A 343 6.30 12.59 -20.67
C VAL A 343 4.91 12.88 -20.09
N GLY A 344 4.48 14.15 -20.11
CA GLY A 344 3.15 14.55 -19.64
C GLY A 344 2.00 13.98 -20.47
N ASP A 345 2.22 13.80 -21.77
CA ASP A 345 1.26 13.24 -22.71
C ASP A 345 1.19 11.72 -22.60
N ILE A 346 2.34 11.07 -22.38
CA ILE A 346 2.42 9.64 -22.04
C ILE A 346 1.72 9.38 -20.71
N PHE A 347 1.95 10.21 -19.69
CA PHE A 347 1.20 10.16 -18.43
C PHE A 347 -0.30 10.34 -18.68
N LYS A 348 -0.71 11.33 -19.47
CA LYS A 348 -2.13 11.57 -19.81
C LYS A 348 -2.75 10.36 -20.49
N ASN A 349 -2.05 9.73 -21.44
CA ASN A 349 -2.53 8.54 -22.12
C ASN A 349 -2.72 7.37 -21.14
N ASP A 350 -1.66 7.01 -20.39
CA ASP A 350 -1.70 5.92 -19.41
C ASP A 350 -2.74 6.16 -18.30
N PHE A 351 -2.96 7.41 -17.88
CA PHE A 351 -3.94 7.79 -16.87
C PHE A 351 -5.39 7.68 -17.39
N LEU A 352 -5.65 8.11 -18.63
CA LEU A 352 -6.99 8.00 -19.24
C LEU A 352 -7.31 6.55 -19.64
N ALA A 353 -6.32 5.81 -20.14
CA ALA A 353 -6.40 4.37 -20.37
C ALA A 353 -6.80 3.64 -19.07
N TYR A 354 -6.06 3.89 -17.99
CA TYR A 354 -6.36 3.33 -16.67
C TYR A 354 -7.79 3.62 -16.19
N LEU A 355 -8.26 4.87 -16.31
CA LEU A 355 -9.64 5.22 -15.95
C LEU A 355 -10.70 4.49 -16.79
N SER A 356 -10.39 4.13 -18.03
CA SER A 356 -11.34 3.42 -18.91
C SER A 356 -11.58 1.98 -18.46
N THR A 357 -10.57 1.33 -17.87
CA THR A 357 -10.62 -0.08 -17.41
C THR A 357 -11.65 -0.35 -16.32
N TYR A 358 -12.18 0.69 -15.68
CA TYR A 358 -13.28 0.62 -14.71
C TYR A 358 -14.63 0.29 -15.38
N GLU A 359 -14.84 0.71 -16.63
CA GLU A 359 -16.11 0.58 -17.36
C GLU A 359 -17.32 1.19 -16.60
N LEU A 360 -17.11 2.35 -15.97
CA LEU A 360 -18.11 3.06 -15.15
C LEU A 360 -18.48 4.43 -15.75
N PRO A 361 -19.76 4.84 -15.78
CA PRO A 361 -20.19 6.15 -16.28
C PRO A 361 -19.46 7.34 -15.64
N GLU A 362 -19.00 7.19 -14.40
CA GLU A 362 -18.31 8.23 -13.64
C GLU A 362 -16.82 8.37 -14.03
N THR A 363 -16.13 7.27 -14.37
CA THR A 363 -14.78 7.36 -14.93
C THR A 363 -14.82 7.79 -16.38
N ASP A 364 -15.84 7.37 -17.13
CA ASP A 364 -16.18 7.87 -18.46
C ASP A 364 -16.40 9.39 -18.50
N ALA A 365 -17.11 9.92 -17.49
CA ALA A 365 -17.30 11.36 -17.31
C ALA A 365 -15.99 12.05 -16.94
N LEU A 366 -15.20 11.49 -16.03
CA LEU A 366 -13.89 12.01 -15.65
C LEU A 366 -12.91 12.07 -16.83
N ILE A 367 -12.89 11.05 -17.69
CA ILE A 367 -12.08 11.04 -18.93
C ILE A 367 -12.47 12.21 -19.84
N LYS A 368 -13.77 12.43 -20.06
CA LYS A 368 -14.29 13.53 -20.88
C LYS A 368 -14.00 14.91 -20.24
N GLU A 369 -14.03 15.00 -18.91
CA GLU A 369 -13.62 16.20 -18.16
C GLU A 369 -12.11 16.47 -18.24
N LEU A 370 -11.26 15.44 -18.30
CA LEU A 370 -9.79 15.54 -18.33
C LEU A 370 -9.18 15.68 -19.74
N GLN A 371 -9.86 15.20 -20.79
CA GLN A 371 -9.43 15.36 -22.19
C GLN A 371 -8.98 16.78 -22.58
N PRO A 372 -9.67 17.89 -22.22
CA PRO A 372 -9.25 19.25 -22.55
C PRO A 372 -8.10 19.81 -21.71
N TYR A 373 -7.57 19.08 -20.72
CA TYR A 373 -6.48 19.56 -19.87
C TYR A 373 -5.09 19.28 -20.46
N ASP A 374 -4.18 20.20 -20.21
CA ASP A 374 -2.76 20.07 -20.53
C ASP A 374 -2.02 19.40 -19.37
N PHE A 375 -1.26 18.36 -19.72
CA PHE A 375 -0.43 17.57 -18.80
C PHE A 375 1.07 17.83 -19.02
N THR A 376 1.48 18.73 -19.93
CA THR A 376 2.89 19.06 -20.25
C THR A 376 3.77 19.27 -19.01
N CYS A 377 3.23 19.84 -17.94
CA CYS A 377 3.95 20.15 -16.71
C CYS A 377 4.34 18.91 -15.88
N ILE A 378 3.82 17.72 -16.18
CA ILE A 378 4.16 16.46 -15.51
C ILE A 378 5.42 15.84 -16.15
N ASP A 379 6.31 15.34 -15.29
CA ASP A 379 7.64 14.82 -15.61
C ASP A 379 7.94 13.45 -14.96
N VAL A 380 6.96 12.89 -14.25
CA VAL A 380 6.96 11.54 -13.65
C VAL A 380 6.09 10.58 -14.47
N GLN A 381 6.19 9.28 -14.20
CA GLN A 381 5.51 8.23 -14.96
C GLN A 381 4.44 7.51 -14.13
N PHE A 382 3.34 7.06 -14.76
CA PHE A 382 2.17 6.51 -14.07
C PHE A 382 2.18 4.97 -14.09
N VAL A 383 2.48 4.35 -12.95
CA VAL A 383 2.54 2.88 -12.82
C VAL A 383 1.28 2.38 -12.12
N ALA A 384 0.30 1.98 -12.91
CA ALA A 384 -0.98 1.46 -12.42
C ALA A 384 -1.12 -0.05 -12.64
N SER A 385 -2.03 -0.66 -11.88
CA SER A 385 -2.50 -2.04 -12.08
C SER A 385 -4.02 -2.01 -12.25
N SER A 386 -4.54 -2.71 -13.26
CA SER A 386 -5.97 -2.92 -13.48
C SER A 386 -6.24 -4.43 -13.47
N PRO A 387 -7.37 -4.91 -12.92
CA PRO A 387 -7.80 -6.29 -13.12
C PRO A 387 -7.87 -6.63 -14.61
N GLY A 388 -7.35 -7.80 -14.99
CA GLY A 388 -7.27 -8.19 -16.40
C GLY A 388 -6.23 -9.28 -16.67
N LYS A 389 -6.22 -9.75 -17.93
CA LYS A 389 -5.25 -10.70 -18.47
C LYS A 389 -4.36 -9.98 -19.49
N TYR A 390 -3.06 -10.17 -19.35
CA TYR A 390 -2.02 -9.46 -20.08
C TYR A 390 -0.96 -10.44 -20.58
N GLU A 391 -0.23 -10.08 -21.63
CA GLU A 391 0.90 -10.86 -22.14
C GLU A 391 2.09 -9.93 -22.40
N LEU A 392 3.11 -10.02 -21.55
CA LEU A 392 4.36 -9.30 -21.75
C LEU A 392 5.25 -10.09 -22.71
N ILE A 393 5.94 -9.39 -23.62
CA ILE A 393 6.90 -9.99 -24.56
C ILE A 393 8.28 -9.46 -24.21
N THR A 394 9.22 -10.34 -23.88
CA THR A 394 10.63 -9.95 -23.69
C THR A 394 11.29 -9.59 -25.01
N GLU A 395 12.33 -8.76 -24.95
CA GLU A 395 13.01 -8.12 -26.09
C GLU A 395 13.24 -9.01 -27.33
N ARG A 396 13.19 -8.36 -28.50
CA ARG A 396 14.10 -8.67 -29.62
C ARG A 396 15.25 -7.66 -29.56
N LEU A 397 16.49 -8.13 -29.47
CA LEU A 397 17.68 -7.26 -29.33
C LEU A 397 17.98 -6.42 -30.58
N ASP A 398 17.45 -6.83 -31.74
CA ASP A 398 17.87 -6.32 -33.06
C ASP A 398 16.80 -5.45 -33.77
N TYR A 399 15.76 -4.99 -33.06
CA TYR A 399 14.75 -4.09 -33.64
C TYR A 399 14.94 -2.65 -33.11
N PRO A 400 14.81 -1.61 -33.96
CA PRO A 400 14.85 -0.23 -33.49
C PRO A 400 13.70 0.06 -32.52
N MET A 401 13.92 1.07 -31.66
CA MET A 401 13.05 1.48 -30.53
C MET A 401 11.68 2.04 -30.96
N GLU A 402 11.34 1.93 -32.25
CA GLU A 402 10.20 2.53 -32.94
C GLU A 402 8.92 1.66 -32.88
N TYR A 403 9.01 0.43 -32.33
CA TYR A 403 7.91 -0.54 -32.29
C TYR A 403 7.42 -0.88 -30.86
N TYR A 404 7.40 0.13 -29.97
CA TYR A 404 6.62 0.04 -28.73
C TYR A 404 5.12 0.19 -29.07
N GLY A 405 4.45 -0.91 -29.40
CA GLY A 405 3.08 -0.85 -29.95
C GLY A 405 2.41 -2.18 -30.30
N SER A 406 2.56 -3.24 -29.48
CA SER A 406 1.81 -4.49 -29.66
C SER A 406 0.36 -4.41 -29.14
N GLU A 407 -0.40 -3.43 -29.65
CA GLU A 407 -1.87 -3.24 -29.59
C GLU A 407 -2.59 -3.24 -28.21
N ALA A 408 -1.92 -3.55 -27.10
CA ALA A 408 -2.55 -3.69 -25.79
C ALA A 408 -1.90 -2.80 -24.71
N GLU A 409 -2.75 -2.12 -23.93
CA GLU A 409 -2.35 -1.29 -22.79
C GLU A 409 -1.78 -2.16 -21.65
N MET A 410 -0.54 -1.90 -21.26
CA MET A 410 0.18 -2.69 -20.26
C MET A 410 -0.03 -2.15 -18.83
N PHE A 411 -0.17 -3.06 -17.86
CA PHE A 411 -0.41 -2.74 -16.45
C PHE A 411 0.45 -3.61 -15.51
N GLY A 412 0.48 -3.27 -14.21
CA GLY A 412 1.17 -4.04 -13.18
C GLY A 412 2.67 -4.14 -13.41
N PHE A 413 3.24 -5.35 -13.25
CA PHE A 413 4.68 -5.55 -13.44
C PHE A 413 5.13 -5.29 -14.88
N GLY A 414 4.23 -5.46 -15.86
CA GLY A 414 4.51 -5.16 -17.27
C GLY A 414 4.77 -3.67 -17.50
N LYS A 415 3.90 -2.79 -16.96
CA LYS A 415 4.08 -1.33 -17.10
C LYS A 415 5.36 -0.84 -16.40
N LEU A 416 5.74 -1.46 -15.28
CA LEU A 416 7.02 -1.18 -14.64
C LEU A 416 8.20 -1.66 -15.51
N TYR A 417 8.15 -2.88 -16.05
CA TYR A 417 9.17 -3.40 -16.97
C TYR A 417 9.36 -2.49 -18.19
N ASP A 418 8.27 -2.09 -18.83
CA ASP A 418 8.27 -1.23 -20.01
C ASP A 418 9.00 0.09 -19.74
N TYR A 419 8.58 0.85 -18.71
CA TYR A 419 9.27 2.10 -18.38
C TYR A 419 10.74 1.88 -18.02
N LEU A 420 11.07 0.86 -17.21
CA LEU A 420 12.47 0.62 -16.85
C LEU A 420 13.31 0.24 -18.08
N LYS A 421 12.74 -0.42 -19.09
CA LYS A 421 13.40 -0.69 -20.37
C LYS A 421 13.55 0.57 -21.22
N ILE A 422 12.46 1.31 -21.46
CA ILE A 422 12.43 2.55 -22.26
C ILE A 422 13.49 3.56 -21.78
N TYR A 423 13.67 3.69 -20.47
CA TYR A 423 14.58 4.67 -19.87
C TYR A 423 16.00 4.16 -19.55
N GLY A 424 16.33 2.92 -19.92
CA GLY A 424 17.65 2.33 -19.62
C GLY A 424 17.91 2.13 -18.12
N LEU A 425 16.85 1.83 -17.37
CA LEU A 425 16.84 1.62 -15.91
C LEU A 425 16.71 0.13 -15.53
N THR A 426 16.98 -0.78 -16.46
CA THR A 426 17.28 -2.20 -16.17
C THR A 426 18.78 -2.44 -16.25
N SER A 427 19.23 -3.70 -16.10
CA SER A 427 20.67 -4.04 -16.10
C SER A 427 21.46 -3.40 -14.95
N LEU A 428 20.74 -3.09 -13.86
CA LEU A 428 21.28 -2.43 -12.67
C LEU A 428 21.92 -3.45 -11.72
N TRP A 429 22.85 -2.97 -10.90
CA TRP A 429 23.49 -3.73 -9.82
C TRP A 429 23.17 -3.13 -8.44
N GLY A 430 23.68 -3.74 -7.39
CA GLY A 430 23.52 -3.24 -6.02
C GLY A 430 22.38 -3.91 -5.25
N ARG A 431 21.36 -3.13 -4.92
CA ARG A 431 20.27 -3.51 -4.00
C ARG A 431 18.92 -3.13 -4.58
N PHE A 432 18.01 -4.10 -4.59
CA PHE A 432 16.59 -3.89 -4.87
C PHE A 432 15.86 -3.75 -3.54
N ILE A 433 15.31 -2.57 -3.26
CA ILE A 433 14.66 -2.24 -2.00
C ILE A 433 13.16 -2.16 -2.23
N GLY A 434 12.40 -2.90 -1.43
CA GLY A 434 10.94 -2.84 -1.39
C GLY A 434 10.47 -2.63 0.03
N GLN A 435 9.71 -1.58 0.26
CA GLN A 435 8.96 -1.34 1.49
C GLN A 435 7.48 -1.56 1.18
N THR A 436 6.79 -2.32 2.00
CA THR A 436 5.37 -2.65 1.79
C THR A 436 4.62 -2.71 3.12
N SER A 437 3.28 -2.76 3.07
CA SER A 437 2.42 -3.02 4.25
C SER A 437 1.72 -4.38 4.18
N SER A 438 1.88 -5.13 3.08
CA SER A 438 1.40 -6.52 2.98
C SER A 438 2.34 -7.38 2.14
N ILE A 439 2.62 -8.59 2.63
CA ILE A 439 3.40 -9.63 1.94
C ILE A 439 2.50 -10.85 1.78
N ALA A 440 2.04 -11.10 0.56
CA ALA A 440 1.11 -12.17 0.26
C ALA A 440 1.75 -13.56 0.29
N SER A 441 0.91 -14.60 0.34
CA SER A 441 1.30 -16.01 0.18
C SER A 441 1.99 -16.27 -1.17
N PRO A 442 2.85 -17.30 -1.28
CA PRO A 442 3.54 -17.64 -2.53
C PRO A 442 2.63 -17.92 -3.72
N PHE A 443 3.09 -17.50 -4.90
CA PHE A 443 2.30 -17.62 -6.13
C PHE A 443 2.36 -19.00 -6.81
N ASP A 444 3.24 -19.91 -6.37
CA ASP A 444 3.33 -21.27 -6.91
C ASP A 444 3.49 -22.38 -5.85
N ARG A 445 3.57 -23.64 -6.32
CA ARG A 445 3.79 -24.82 -5.46
C ARG A 445 5.22 -24.87 -4.88
N LYS A 446 6.21 -24.27 -5.55
CA LYS A 446 7.64 -24.25 -5.18
C LYS A 446 8.01 -23.11 -4.21
N LYS A 447 7.06 -22.22 -3.95
CA LYS A 447 7.06 -21.13 -2.95
C LYS A 447 7.74 -19.81 -3.38
N SER A 448 7.68 -19.52 -4.69
CA SER A 448 8.07 -18.22 -5.27
C SER A 448 7.29 -17.05 -4.68
N ASN A 449 8.00 -15.95 -4.38
CA ASN A 449 7.44 -14.69 -3.91
C ASN A 449 7.60 -13.59 -4.97
N ILE A 450 6.59 -12.72 -5.13
CA ILE A 450 6.51 -11.69 -6.19
C ILE A 450 7.71 -10.73 -6.20
N PHE A 451 8.20 -10.31 -5.03
CA PHE A 451 9.31 -9.36 -4.93
C PHE A 451 10.65 -10.00 -5.30
N THR A 452 10.94 -11.16 -4.71
CA THR A 452 12.23 -11.85 -4.90
C THR A 452 12.31 -12.71 -6.16
N HIS A 453 11.19 -12.98 -6.87
CA HIS A 453 11.20 -13.86 -8.05
C HIS A 453 10.66 -13.23 -9.34
N LEU A 454 10.13 -12.00 -9.32
CA LEU A 454 9.66 -11.29 -10.52
C LEU A 454 10.06 -9.81 -10.53
N LEU A 455 9.76 -9.05 -9.48
CA LEU A 455 10.05 -7.60 -9.48
C LEU A 455 11.56 -7.32 -9.47
N ILE A 456 12.36 -8.12 -8.77
CA ILE A 456 13.83 -7.99 -8.79
C ILE A 456 14.42 -8.32 -10.17
N SER A 457 13.92 -9.34 -10.88
CA SER A 457 14.41 -9.75 -12.20
C SER A 457 14.10 -8.71 -13.28
N ILE A 458 12.96 -8.03 -13.18
CA ILE A 458 12.62 -6.88 -14.04
C ILE A 458 13.68 -5.77 -13.91
N ALA A 459 14.08 -5.43 -12.68
CA ALA A 459 15.14 -4.46 -12.44
C ALA A 459 16.56 -4.99 -12.81
N MET A 460 16.81 -6.29 -12.68
CA MET A 460 18.04 -6.92 -13.19
C MET A 460 18.14 -6.82 -14.71
N GLY A 461 17.04 -6.85 -15.46
CA GLY A 461 17.02 -6.62 -16.92
C GLY A 461 17.58 -7.74 -17.80
N TYR A 462 18.30 -8.71 -17.21
CA TYR A 462 18.86 -9.89 -17.87
C TYR A 462 18.38 -11.19 -17.20
N GLY A 463 18.29 -12.25 -18.00
CA GLY A 463 17.87 -13.59 -17.56
C GLY A 463 16.38 -13.86 -17.80
N ARG A 464 15.78 -14.72 -16.97
CA ARG A 464 14.33 -15.01 -16.99
C ARG A 464 13.57 -13.86 -16.31
N LEU A 465 12.36 -13.55 -16.80
CA LEU A 465 11.44 -12.66 -16.06
C LEU A 465 11.05 -13.26 -14.70
N VAL A 466 10.70 -14.56 -14.67
CA VAL A 466 10.46 -15.27 -13.41
C VAL A 466 11.70 -16.08 -13.04
N LEU A 467 12.33 -15.73 -11.91
CA LEU A 467 13.50 -16.43 -11.39
C LEU A 467 13.13 -17.80 -10.83
N GLU A 468 14.07 -18.74 -10.88
CA GLU A 468 13.85 -20.09 -10.36
C GLU A 468 13.67 -20.08 -8.83
N PRO A 469 12.80 -20.93 -8.24
CA PRO A 469 12.53 -20.90 -6.78
C PRO A 469 13.70 -21.36 -5.90
N SER A 470 14.74 -21.90 -6.53
CA SER A 470 16.04 -22.27 -5.98
C SER A 470 17.04 -21.10 -5.97
N THR A 471 16.67 -19.91 -6.46
CA THR A 471 17.60 -18.80 -6.69
C THR A 471 18.19 -18.25 -5.39
N SER A 472 19.51 -18.38 -5.25
CA SER A 472 20.31 -17.61 -4.30
C SER A 472 20.57 -16.19 -4.83
N PHE A 473 20.59 -15.22 -3.91
CA PHE A 473 21.02 -13.85 -4.16
C PHE A 473 22.28 -13.56 -3.35
N ASP A 474 23.44 -13.79 -3.96
CA ASP A 474 24.69 -13.10 -3.62
C ASP A 474 24.88 -11.96 -4.64
N ILE A 475 25.31 -10.79 -4.16
CA ILE A 475 25.56 -9.61 -4.98
C ILE A 475 26.71 -9.85 -5.98
N LYS A 476 27.64 -10.75 -5.67
CA LYS A 476 28.75 -11.15 -6.56
C LYS A 476 28.28 -11.98 -7.75
N ASP A 477 27.31 -12.87 -7.53
CA ASP A 477 26.85 -13.85 -8.52
C ASP A 477 25.66 -13.34 -9.35
N ARG A 478 24.82 -12.49 -8.74
CA ARG A 478 23.57 -12.01 -9.33
C ARG A 478 23.54 -10.51 -9.60
N GLY A 479 24.59 -9.76 -9.26
CA GLY A 479 24.67 -8.30 -9.43
C GLY A 479 23.79 -7.51 -8.45
N MET A 480 22.63 -8.03 -8.04
CA MET A 480 21.66 -7.35 -7.19
C MET A 480 21.14 -8.20 -6.03
N TYR A 481 20.93 -7.55 -4.88
CA TYR A 481 20.49 -8.15 -3.61
C TYR A 481 19.12 -7.62 -3.16
N PRO A 482 18.12 -8.48 -2.84
CA PRO A 482 16.83 -8.04 -2.35
C PRO A 482 16.89 -7.57 -0.88
N MET A 483 16.17 -6.48 -0.59
CA MET A 483 15.97 -5.92 0.74
C MET A 483 14.48 -5.59 0.92
N ILE A 484 13.84 -6.20 1.91
CA ILE A 484 12.44 -5.98 2.26
C ILE A 484 12.42 -5.18 3.56
N ILE A 485 11.90 -3.95 3.53
CA ILE A 485 11.68 -3.14 4.73
C ILE A 485 10.35 -3.56 5.33
N TRP A 486 10.40 -4.20 6.51
CA TRP A 486 9.23 -4.71 7.24
C TRP A 486 9.39 -4.44 8.75
N PRO A 487 8.38 -3.90 9.44
CA PRO A 487 8.45 -3.68 10.88
C PRO A 487 8.64 -4.96 11.68
N THR A 488 9.56 -4.93 12.65
CA THR A 488 9.63 -5.96 13.68
C THR A 488 8.43 -5.88 14.63
N LEU A 489 8.11 -6.98 15.31
CA LEU A 489 7.13 -7.01 16.39
C LEU A 489 7.42 -5.91 17.44
N LYS A 490 8.70 -5.70 17.76
CA LYS A 490 9.14 -4.68 18.70
C LYS A 490 8.85 -3.26 18.20
N GLU A 491 9.13 -2.94 16.93
CA GLU A 491 8.84 -1.62 16.35
C GLU A 491 7.34 -1.30 16.36
N VAL A 492 6.48 -2.29 16.10
CA VAL A 492 5.01 -2.09 16.19
C VAL A 492 4.57 -1.88 17.63
N LEU A 493 5.01 -2.71 18.58
CA LEU A 493 4.65 -2.55 19.99
C LEU A 493 5.16 -1.23 20.60
N GLN A 494 6.23 -0.66 20.06
CA GLN A 494 6.78 0.66 20.43
C GLN A 494 6.23 1.83 19.59
N ALA A 495 5.33 1.57 18.64
CA ALA A 495 4.70 2.62 17.83
C ALA A 495 3.69 3.46 18.64
N SER A 496 3.29 4.60 18.08
CA SER A 496 2.31 5.53 18.66
C SER A 496 0.94 4.93 18.96
N GLY A 497 0.47 3.94 18.19
CA GLY A 497 -0.71 3.14 18.50
C GLY A 497 -0.40 1.78 19.13
N SER A 498 0.87 1.49 19.45
CA SER A 498 1.37 0.17 19.85
C SER A 498 0.79 -0.94 18.96
N ILE A 499 0.20 -1.99 19.54
CA ILE A 499 -0.44 -3.11 18.81
C ILE A 499 -1.43 -2.63 17.72
N LEU A 500 -2.17 -1.54 17.94
CA LEU A 500 -3.11 -1.00 16.95
C LEU A 500 -2.39 -0.47 15.72
N SER A 501 -1.17 0.09 15.82
CA SER A 501 -0.40 0.48 14.63
C SER A 501 -0.07 -0.71 13.70
N GLY A 502 -0.26 -1.95 14.16
CA GLY A 502 -0.16 -3.16 13.34
C GLY A 502 -1.37 -3.46 12.45
N TYR A 503 -2.52 -2.76 12.58
CA TYR A 503 -3.77 -3.12 11.88
C TYR A 503 -3.67 -3.12 10.34
N ALA A 504 -2.73 -2.35 9.79
CA ALA A 504 -2.51 -2.21 8.35
C ALA A 504 -1.39 -3.12 7.82
N LEU A 505 -0.65 -3.80 8.70
CA LEU A 505 0.54 -4.60 8.42
C LEU A 505 0.19 -6.09 8.31
N HIS A 506 -0.03 -6.56 7.08
CA HIS A 506 -0.53 -7.90 6.81
C HIS A 506 0.60 -8.85 6.36
N TYR A 507 1.07 -9.68 7.29
CA TYR A 507 1.97 -10.79 6.97
C TYR A 507 1.61 -12.02 7.81
N ARG A 508 1.52 -13.18 7.15
CA ARG A 508 1.28 -14.49 7.77
C ARG A 508 2.47 -15.39 7.45
N ASN A 509 3.23 -15.76 8.48
CA ASN A 509 4.41 -16.65 8.37
C ASN A 509 4.13 -18.09 8.83
N THR A 510 3.03 -18.30 9.57
CA THR A 510 2.53 -19.61 10.01
C THR A 510 1.86 -20.38 8.87
N ARG A 511 1.80 -21.72 8.97
CA ARG A 511 0.89 -22.52 8.14
C ARG A 511 -0.54 -22.05 8.33
N TRP A 512 -1.33 -22.12 7.27
CA TRP A 512 -2.77 -22.00 7.36
C TRP A 512 -3.40 -23.34 6.99
N ARG A 513 -4.17 -23.94 7.91
CA ARG A 513 -4.71 -25.30 7.81
C ARG A 513 -3.62 -26.31 7.38
N ASN A 514 -3.72 -26.86 6.16
CA ASN A 514 -2.70 -27.75 5.57
C ASN A 514 -1.70 -27.02 4.64
N TYR A 515 -1.95 -25.76 4.28
CA TYR A 515 -1.07 -24.94 3.45
C TYR A 515 0.14 -24.43 4.26
N ARG A 516 1.26 -25.14 4.17
CA ARG A 516 2.56 -24.72 4.77
C ARG A 516 3.35 -23.70 3.94
N GLY A 517 2.79 -23.17 2.84
CA GLY A 517 3.56 -22.34 1.91
C GLY A 517 4.13 -21.07 2.53
N ASN A 518 3.42 -20.49 3.49
CA ASN A 518 3.84 -19.31 4.24
C ASN A 518 5.09 -19.58 5.09
N GLU A 519 5.15 -20.74 5.77
CA GLU A 519 6.32 -21.15 6.58
C GLU A 519 7.58 -21.34 5.74
N TYR A 520 7.42 -21.83 4.50
CA TYR A 520 8.52 -21.97 3.56
C TYR A 520 8.95 -20.61 2.99
N GLN A 521 8.00 -19.71 2.71
CA GLN A 521 8.29 -18.35 2.27
C GLN A 521 9.01 -17.54 3.36
N ASP A 522 8.57 -17.61 4.61
CA ASP A 522 9.20 -16.96 5.77
C ASP A 522 10.69 -17.33 5.90
N LYS A 523 11.00 -18.64 5.82
CA LYS A 523 12.37 -19.16 5.82
C LYS A 523 13.22 -18.66 4.64
N GLN A 524 12.60 -18.32 3.51
CA GLN A 524 13.29 -17.71 2.36
C GLN A 524 13.42 -16.18 2.48
N LEU A 525 12.43 -15.48 3.06
CA LEU A 525 12.37 -14.01 3.07
C LEU A 525 13.07 -13.36 4.27
N ARG A 526 13.08 -13.98 5.47
CA ARG A 526 13.69 -13.37 6.68
C ARG A 526 15.13 -12.92 6.49
N LYS A 527 15.93 -13.68 5.73
CA LYS A 527 17.33 -13.33 5.38
C LYS A 527 17.46 -12.05 4.54
N TYR A 528 16.35 -11.45 4.09
CA TYR A 528 16.26 -10.21 3.35
C TYR A 528 15.45 -9.12 4.09
N PHE A 529 15.05 -9.35 5.35
CA PHE A 529 14.29 -8.37 6.14
C PHE A 529 15.19 -7.30 6.77
N PHE A 530 14.74 -6.05 6.67
CA PHE A 530 15.34 -4.84 7.23
C PHE A 530 14.27 -4.08 8.03
N LYS A 531 14.71 -3.43 9.10
CA LYS A 531 13.86 -2.72 10.06
C LYS A 531 13.23 -1.47 9.43
N TRP A 532 12.11 -1.03 9.97
CA TRP A 532 11.46 0.23 9.58
C TRP A 532 12.31 1.44 10.00
N SER A 533 12.96 1.36 11.16
CA SER A 533 13.96 2.32 11.60
C SER A 533 15.23 1.63 12.08
N SER A 534 16.39 2.20 11.73
CA SER A 534 17.70 1.80 12.22
C SER A 534 18.13 2.56 13.48
N VAL A 535 17.21 3.31 14.09
CA VAL A 535 17.49 4.29 15.14
C VAL A 535 17.21 3.68 16.52
N ALA A 536 18.21 3.73 17.41
CA ALA A 536 18.03 3.30 18.80
C ALA A 536 17.04 4.23 19.53
N ALA A 537 16.31 3.72 20.51
CA ALA A 537 15.26 4.47 21.24
C ALA A 537 15.73 5.76 21.94
N SER A 538 17.04 5.98 22.07
CA SER A 538 17.67 7.21 22.61
C SER A 538 18.09 8.22 21.53
N GLN A 539 17.79 7.97 20.25
CA GLN A 539 18.13 8.82 19.11
C GLN A 539 16.89 9.25 18.34
N GLN A 540 16.95 10.42 17.68
CA GLN A 540 15.84 10.95 16.91
C GLN A 540 15.86 10.43 15.46
N SER A 541 14.72 9.93 14.99
CA SER A 541 14.51 9.52 13.59
C SER A 541 14.78 10.68 12.64
N LYS A 542 15.65 10.46 11.64
CA LYS A 542 15.96 11.43 10.59
C LYS A 542 14.81 11.51 9.58
N ALA A 543 14.19 10.39 9.25
CA ALA A 543 12.95 10.37 8.46
C ALA A 543 11.79 11.05 9.21
N GLY A 544 11.82 11.00 10.55
CA GLY A 544 10.82 11.58 11.44
C GLY A 544 9.58 10.71 11.58
N ARG A 545 9.73 9.38 11.46
CA ARG A 545 8.62 8.42 11.32
C ARG A 545 8.85 7.06 12.03
N SER A 546 9.91 6.89 12.81
CA SER A 546 10.26 5.60 13.45
C SER A 546 9.15 4.96 14.29
N HIS A 547 8.35 5.76 14.99
CA HIS A 547 7.24 5.31 15.85
C HIS A 547 5.86 5.42 15.16
N LEU A 548 5.82 5.51 13.83
CA LEU A 548 4.60 5.59 13.02
C LEU A 548 4.71 4.55 11.90
N MET A 549 3.92 3.47 11.97
CA MET A 549 4.14 2.28 11.15
C MET A 549 3.85 2.51 9.65
N PRO A 550 4.47 1.77 8.73
CA PRO A 550 4.27 2.01 7.30
C PRO A 550 2.91 1.51 6.77
N HIS A 551 2.10 2.42 6.25
CA HIS A 551 1.09 2.08 5.25
C HIS A 551 1.40 2.64 3.84
N CYS A 552 2.49 3.39 3.70
CA CYS A 552 3.13 3.61 2.41
C CYS A 552 3.68 2.31 1.79
N LYS A 553 3.92 2.31 0.47
CA LYS A 553 4.62 1.25 -0.26
C LYS A 553 5.56 1.90 -1.27
N THR A 554 6.83 1.49 -1.28
CA THR A 554 7.87 2.09 -2.12
C THR A 554 8.84 1.05 -2.67
N TYR A 555 9.26 1.20 -3.92
CA TYR A 555 10.24 0.31 -4.57
C TYR A 555 11.35 1.14 -5.23
N CYS A 556 12.61 0.75 -5.09
CA CYS A 556 13.74 1.44 -5.71
C CYS A 556 14.99 0.56 -5.88
N VAL A 557 15.94 1.03 -6.69
CA VAL A 557 17.29 0.43 -6.81
C VAL A 557 18.36 1.42 -6.36
N THR A 558 19.38 0.91 -5.66
CA THR A 558 20.58 1.65 -5.24
C THR A 558 21.84 0.79 -5.32
N GLU A 559 22.93 1.37 -5.81
CA GLU A 559 24.24 0.71 -5.91
C GLU A 559 25.08 0.90 -4.63
N ASP A 560 24.82 1.97 -3.90
CA ASP A 560 25.71 2.59 -2.90
C ASP A 560 25.13 2.67 -1.48
N ASN A 561 24.07 1.89 -1.20
CA ASN A 561 23.34 1.82 0.08
C ASN A 561 22.47 3.06 0.39
N LEU A 562 21.72 3.55 -0.60
CA LEU A 562 20.91 4.77 -0.51
C LEU A 562 21.78 6.02 -0.27
N TYR A 563 22.93 6.11 -0.94
CA TYR A 563 23.54 7.41 -1.21
C TYR A 563 22.92 8.01 -2.48
N THR A 564 22.79 7.24 -3.56
CA THR A 564 21.98 7.55 -4.74
C THR A 564 20.86 6.52 -4.94
N ILE A 565 19.86 6.92 -5.72
CA ILE A 565 18.73 6.10 -6.16
C ILE A 565 18.72 6.13 -7.69
N LYS A 566 18.48 4.98 -8.34
CA LYS A 566 18.39 4.91 -9.81
C LYS A 566 17.01 5.30 -10.34
N TRP A 567 15.98 4.91 -9.59
CA TRP A 567 14.58 5.25 -9.80
C TRP A 567 13.81 4.97 -8.50
N PHE A 568 12.69 5.65 -8.29
CA PHE A 568 11.87 5.50 -7.09
C PHE A 568 10.39 5.44 -7.44
N LEU A 569 9.72 4.35 -7.08
CA LEU A 569 8.28 4.18 -7.21
C LEU A 569 7.62 4.36 -5.84
N MET A 570 6.65 5.26 -5.74
CA MET A 570 5.64 5.28 -4.68
C MET A 570 4.33 4.70 -5.24
N THR A 571 3.66 3.78 -4.54
CA THR A 571 2.45 3.13 -5.06
C THR A 571 1.50 2.67 -3.94
N SER A 572 0.25 2.37 -4.29
CA SER A 572 -0.64 1.56 -3.44
C SER A 572 -0.29 0.07 -3.47
N ALA A 573 0.38 -0.43 -4.54
CA ALA A 573 0.66 -1.85 -4.73
C ALA A 573 1.53 -2.46 -3.61
N ASN A 574 0.98 -3.50 -2.96
CA ASN A 574 1.68 -4.32 -1.98
C ASN A 574 2.50 -5.45 -2.64
N MET A 575 3.27 -6.22 -1.85
CA MET A 575 3.95 -7.42 -2.35
C MET A 575 2.98 -8.60 -2.52
N SER A 576 2.03 -8.47 -3.47
CA SER A 576 1.08 -9.50 -3.87
C SER A 576 1.03 -9.70 -5.40
N THR A 577 0.58 -10.89 -5.84
CA THR A 577 0.25 -11.13 -7.27
C THR A 577 -1.08 -10.49 -7.68
N GLN A 578 -1.96 -10.22 -6.72
CA GLN A 578 -3.26 -9.58 -6.91
C GLN A 578 -3.08 -8.14 -7.38
N ALA A 579 -2.07 -7.44 -6.83
CA ALA A 579 -1.61 -6.12 -7.24
C ALA A 579 -0.78 -6.20 -8.52
N TRP A 580 0.39 -6.83 -8.46
CA TRP A 580 1.40 -6.75 -9.53
C TRP A 580 1.09 -7.58 -10.78
N GLY A 581 0.28 -8.63 -10.65
CA GLY A 581 0.03 -9.64 -11.69
C GLY A 581 0.61 -11.02 -11.31
N ARG A 582 -0.21 -12.06 -11.49
CA ARG A 582 0.19 -13.47 -11.32
C ARG A 582 0.72 -14.03 -12.64
N PRO A 583 2.01 -14.41 -12.74
CA PRO A 583 2.57 -14.98 -13.97
C PRO A 583 2.10 -16.42 -14.22
N GLU A 584 1.74 -16.74 -15.46
CA GLU A 584 1.32 -18.07 -15.92
C GLU A 584 2.55 -18.95 -16.28
N VAL A 585 3.39 -19.26 -15.29
CA VAL A 585 4.59 -20.09 -15.50
C VAL A 585 4.27 -21.57 -15.66
N SER A 586 4.45 -22.09 -16.88
CA SER A 586 4.32 -23.53 -17.16
C SER A 586 5.44 -24.36 -16.53
N ALA A 587 5.21 -25.66 -16.34
CA ALA A 587 6.25 -26.58 -15.84
C ALA A 587 7.49 -26.70 -16.74
N ASN A 588 7.40 -26.25 -18.00
CA ASN A 588 8.51 -26.22 -18.95
C ASN A 588 9.26 -24.86 -18.98
N TYR A 589 8.70 -23.79 -18.39
CA TYR A 589 9.34 -22.47 -18.30
C TYR A 589 10.78 -22.56 -17.75
N PHE A 590 10.94 -23.26 -16.63
CA PHE A 590 12.25 -23.51 -16.01
C PHE A 590 13.08 -24.61 -16.68
N LYS A 591 12.50 -25.42 -17.58
CA LYS A 591 13.24 -26.42 -18.37
C LYS A 591 13.84 -25.85 -19.66
N ALA A 592 13.44 -24.65 -20.07
CA ALA A 592 14.09 -23.94 -21.17
C ALA A 592 15.52 -23.56 -20.75
N TYR A 593 16.51 -24.34 -21.20
CA TYR A 593 17.94 -24.18 -20.91
C TYR A 593 18.61 -23.04 -21.68
N LYS A 594 17.88 -22.31 -22.52
CA LYS A 594 18.40 -21.18 -23.30
C LYS A 594 17.40 -20.02 -23.25
N TYR A 595 17.93 -18.81 -23.21
CA TYR A 595 17.16 -17.57 -23.33
C TYR A 595 16.54 -17.51 -24.74
N THR A 596 15.23 -17.75 -24.85
CA THR A 596 14.49 -17.53 -26.09
C THR A 596 14.03 -16.09 -26.15
N LEU A 597 14.77 -15.31 -26.92
CA LEU A 597 14.43 -13.94 -27.35
C LEU A 597 12.97 -13.90 -27.85
N GLY A 598 12.16 -12.92 -27.39
CA GLY A 598 10.72 -12.91 -27.66
C GLY A 598 9.87 -13.85 -26.78
N GLU A 599 10.33 -14.23 -25.58
CA GLU A 599 9.53 -15.03 -24.63
C GLU A 599 8.27 -14.27 -24.23
N ARG A 600 7.10 -14.92 -24.41
CA ARG A 600 5.78 -14.41 -24.01
C ARG A 600 5.44 -14.90 -22.60
N LEU A 601 5.27 -13.96 -21.67
CA LEU A 601 4.81 -14.22 -20.30
C LEU A 601 3.38 -13.70 -20.14
N LYS A 602 2.41 -14.61 -20.13
CA LYS A 602 1.03 -14.29 -19.73
C LYS A 602 0.93 -14.06 -18.23
N PHE A 603 0.07 -13.15 -17.82
CA PHE A 603 -0.22 -12.89 -16.42
C PHE A 603 -1.63 -12.32 -16.19
N ASN A 604 -2.15 -12.52 -14.98
CA ASN A 604 -3.46 -12.02 -14.57
C ASN A 604 -3.34 -11.11 -13.34
N ILE A 605 -3.76 -9.85 -13.46
CA ILE A 605 -3.93 -8.92 -12.33
C ILE A 605 -5.36 -9.07 -11.78
N ALA A 606 -5.53 -8.92 -10.46
CA ALA A 606 -6.84 -9.02 -9.80
C ALA A 606 -7.34 -7.69 -9.21
N SER A 607 -6.46 -6.72 -8.95
CA SER A 607 -6.74 -5.49 -8.18
C SER A 607 -6.51 -4.21 -8.97
N TYR A 608 -7.20 -3.15 -8.55
CA TYR A 608 -6.86 -1.78 -8.99
C TYR A 608 -5.79 -1.19 -8.08
N GLU A 609 -4.64 -0.79 -8.65
CA GLU A 609 -3.55 -0.09 -7.95
C GLU A 609 -3.08 1.13 -8.76
N ALA A 610 -2.52 2.14 -8.09
CA ALA A 610 -1.94 3.33 -8.74
C ALA A 610 -0.59 3.70 -8.11
N GLY A 611 0.28 4.36 -8.87
CA GLY A 611 1.62 4.70 -8.43
C GLY A 611 2.35 5.66 -9.37
N ILE A 612 3.41 6.25 -8.84
CA ILE A 612 4.21 7.30 -9.48
C ILE A 612 5.67 6.89 -9.46
N LEU A 613 6.24 6.70 -10.65
CA LEU A 613 7.65 6.40 -10.87
C LEU A 613 8.42 7.71 -11.12
N VAL A 614 9.35 8.00 -10.22
CA VAL A 614 10.33 9.09 -10.31
C VAL A 614 11.60 8.55 -10.97
N ASN A 615 12.01 9.22 -12.04
CA ASN A 615 13.03 8.74 -12.98
C ASN A 615 13.97 9.91 -13.34
N PRO A 616 15.31 9.78 -13.17
CA PRO A 616 16.23 10.88 -13.46
C PRO A 616 16.27 11.31 -14.94
N LYS A 617 15.81 10.48 -15.88
CA LYS A 617 15.84 10.78 -17.32
C LYS A 617 14.71 11.69 -17.81
N THR A 618 13.66 11.87 -17.02
CA THR A 618 12.42 12.55 -17.43
C THR A 618 12.08 13.80 -16.60
N LEU A 619 12.64 13.92 -15.39
CA LEU A 619 12.43 15.05 -14.48
C LEU A 619 12.85 16.39 -15.07
N LYS A 620 12.02 17.42 -14.86
CA LYS A 620 12.23 18.75 -15.43
C LYS A 620 13.12 19.59 -14.53
N THR A 621 14.22 20.08 -15.11
CA THR A 621 15.22 20.91 -14.44
C THR A 621 15.08 22.38 -14.87
N ARG A 622 15.75 23.28 -14.15
CA ARG A 622 15.86 24.69 -14.55
C ARG A 622 16.79 24.79 -15.76
N SER A 623 16.59 25.75 -16.66
CA SER A 623 17.42 25.89 -17.89
C SER A 623 18.93 26.04 -17.63
N ILE A 624 19.34 26.52 -16.45
CA ILE A 624 20.75 26.61 -16.01
C ILE A 624 21.35 25.26 -15.59
N ASP A 625 20.52 24.25 -15.35
CA ASP A 625 20.89 22.89 -14.96
C ASP A 625 20.57 21.85 -16.05
N ALA A 626 20.20 22.28 -17.27
CA ALA A 626 19.77 21.41 -18.37
C ALA A 626 20.88 20.46 -18.87
N GLU A 627 22.14 20.90 -18.81
CA GLU A 627 23.33 20.12 -19.22
C GLU A 627 23.86 19.21 -18.09
N LYS A 628 23.19 19.15 -16.93
CA LYS A 628 23.63 18.33 -15.78
C LYS A 628 22.98 16.96 -15.77
N GLU A 629 23.74 15.94 -15.41
CA GLU A 629 23.19 14.63 -15.10
C GLU A 629 22.34 14.70 -13.82
N VAL A 630 21.04 14.45 -13.93
CA VAL A 630 20.13 14.33 -12.79
C VAL A 630 20.46 13.05 -12.02
N VAL A 631 20.75 13.19 -10.74
CA VAL A 631 21.03 12.07 -9.83
C VAL A 631 20.03 12.11 -8.69
N LEU A 632 19.15 11.10 -8.58
CA LEU A 632 18.20 11.02 -7.48
C LEU A 632 18.96 10.72 -6.18
N VAL A 633 18.69 11.52 -5.14
CA VAL A 633 19.28 11.35 -3.81
C VAL A 633 18.18 11.29 -2.74
N PRO A 634 18.27 10.36 -1.77
CA PRO A 634 17.31 10.33 -0.68
C PRO A 634 17.46 11.55 0.24
N THR A 635 16.31 12.02 0.71
CA THR A 635 16.15 13.11 1.67
C THR A 635 15.28 12.65 2.83
N LEU A 636 15.60 13.15 4.03
CA LEU A 636 15.10 12.72 5.32
C LEU A 636 14.64 13.95 6.10
N GLY A 637 13.45 13.91 6.70
CA GLY A 637 12.92 15.00 7.54
C GLY A 637 12.51 16.27 6.76
N GLN A 638 13.04 16.48 5.57
CA GLN A 638 12.77 17.59 4.65
C GLN A 638 12.74 17.09 3.20
N ASP A 639 12.16 17.87 2.30
CA ASP A 639 11.98 17.52 0.88
C ASP A 639 13.08 18.07 -0.03
N THR A 640 14.09 18.77 0.52
CA THR A 640 15.22 19.35 -0.22
C THR A 640 16.56 18.71 0.16
N VAL A 641 17.55 18.80 -0.73
CA VAL A 641 18.90 18.29 -0.46
C VAL A 641 19.60 19.23 0.55
N PRO A 642 20.10 18.74 1.71
CA PRO A 642 20.81 19.58 2.67
C PRO A 642 21.99 20.31 2.03
N LYS A 643 22.19 21.59 2.39
CA LYS A 643 23.18 22.47 1.74
C LYS A 643 24.60 21.91 1.84
N GLU A 644 24.94 21.34 2.99
CA GLU A 644 26.21 20.68 3.27
C GLU A 644 26.48 19.55 2.27
N ARG A 645 25.43 18.84 1.83
CA ARG A 645 25.52 17.76 0.84
C ARG A 645 25.64 18.29 -0.59
N VAL A 646 25.06 19.45 -0.90
CA VAL A 646 25.25 20.12 -2.20
C VAL A 646 26.68 20.66 -2.30
N GLU A 647 27.18 21.31 -1.24
CA GLU A 647 28.54 21.84 -1.12
C GLU A 647 29.63 20.76 -1.11
N GLN A 648 29.31 19.56 -0.60
CA GLN A 648 30.19 18.38 -0.63
C GLN A 648 30.07 17.56 -1.93
N SER A 649 29.25 17.97 -2.91
CA SER A 649 29.14 17.26 -4.19
C SER A 649 30.44 17.38 -4.98
N PRO A 650 31.17 16.28 -5.27
CA PRO A 650 32.49 16.34 -5.90
C PRO A 650 32.43 16.54 -7.42
N ASN A 651 31.25 16.85 -7.98
CA ASN A 651 31.00 16.85 -9.42
C ASN A 651 29.95 17.90 -9.82
N ASP A 652 30.40 19.07 -10.29
CA ASP A 652 29.54 20.17 -10.76
C ASP A 652 28.63 19.80 -11.95
N LYS A 653 28.94 18.69 -12.64
CA LYS A 653 28.13 18.17 -13.76
C LYS A 653 26.90 17.39 -13.31
N GLN A 654 26.73 17.13 -12.01
CA GLN A 654 25.59 16.40 -11.47
C GLN A 654 24.62 17.33 -10.73
N LEU A 655 23.33 17.10 -10.95
CA LEU A 655 22.24 17.77 -10.26
C LEU A 655 21.63 16.81 -9.24
N LEU A 656 21.94 17.02 -7.97
CA LEU A 656 21.37 16.24 -6.88
C LEU A 656 19.88 16.56 -6.74
N TYR A 657 19.02 15.61 -7.12
CA TYR A 657 17.57 15.78 -7.16
C TYR A 657 16.92 15.02 -5.98
N PRO A 658 16.15 15.68 -5.11
CA PRO A 658 15.69 15.06 -3.86
C PRO A 658 14.52 14.07 -4.06
N VAL A 659 14.63 12.92 -3.41
CA VAL A 659 13.56 11.94 -3.21
C VAL A 659 13.29 11.82 -1.72
N ARG A 660 12.12 12.23 -1.23
CA ARG A 660 11.74 12.06 0.19
C ARG A 660 11.49 10.59 0.46
N ILE A 661 12.26 9.97 1.36
CA ILE A 661 12.04 8.58 1.79
C ILE A 661 11.42 8.54 3.19
N PRO A 662 10.56 7.56 3.52
CA PRO A 662 9.78 7.56 4.75
C PRO A 662 10.45 6.80 5.91
N TYR A 663 11.55 6.08 5.65
CA TYR A 663 12.30 5.24 6.60
C TYR A 663 13.73 5.76 6.83
N ASP A 664 14.33 5.41 7.97
CA ASP A 664 15.68 5.86 8.35
C ASP A 664 16.80 5.10 7.59
N ILE A 665 17.91 5.80 7.32
CA ILE A 665 19.11 5.22 6.67
C ILE A 665 20.40 5.54 7.46
N PRO A 666 21.41 4.63 7.45
CA PRO A 666 21.48 3.36 6.71
C PRO A 666 20.49 2.31 7.21
N LEU A 667 20.02 1.42 6.32
CA LEU A 667 19.04 0.39 6.65
C LEU A 667 19.66 -0.69 7.55
N GLN A 668 19.04 -0.95 8.71
CA GLN A 668 19.48 -2.01 9.62
C GLN A 668 18.82 -3.34 9.25
N LYS A 669 19.64 -4.37 9.04
CA LYS A 669 19.17 -5.74 8.82
C LYS A 669 18.63 -6.35 10.11
N TYR A 670 17.66 -7.26 10.01
CA TYR A 670 17.29 -8.15 11.10
C TYR A 670 18.50 -9.04 11.49
N THR A 671 18.69 -9.28 12.79
CA THR A 671 19.64 -10.26 13.33
C THR A 671 18.91 -11.50 13.85
N ASP A 672 17.94 -11.27 14.72
CA ASP A 672 17.22 -12.28 15.51
C ASP A 672 15.77 -11.86 15.81
N GLU A 673 15.37 -10.65 15.41
CA GLU A 673 14.04 -10.11 15.66
C GLU A 673 12.94 -10.87 14.93
N GLN A 674 11.77 -10.92 15.55
CA GLN A 674 10.55 -11.40 14.90
C GLN A 674 9.94 -10.29 14.04
N PRO A 675 9.52 -10.58 12.80
CA PRO A 675 8.69 -9.65 12.03
C PRO A 675 7.32 -9.50 12.70
N TRP A 676 6.67 -8.37 12.49
CA TRP A 676 5.25 -8.25 12.80
C TRP A 676 4.42 -9.20 11.91
N THR A 677 3.36 -9.78 12.47
CA THR A 677 2.41 -10.67 11.76
C THR A 677 0.98 -10.45 12.25
N THR A 678 -0.01 -10.83 11.43
CA THR A 678 -1.43 -10.71 11.82
C THR A 678 -1.78 -11.60 13.02
N GLY A 679 -1.05 -12.71 13.21
CA GLY A 679 -1.22 -13.64 14.34
C GLY A 679 -1.21 -12.97 15.72
N VAL A 680 -0.51 -11.85 15.87
CA VAL A 680 -0.43 -11.08 17.13
C VAL A 680 -1.74 -10.34 17.43
N LEU A 681 -2.52 -9.97 16.39
CA LEU A 681 -3.88 -9.44 16.53
C LEU A 681 -4.90 -10.58 16.69
N GLU A 682 -4.66 -11.72 16.04
CA GLU A 682 -5.49 -12.94 16.09
C GLU A 682 -5.42 -13.67 17.46
N GLY A 683 -4.75 -13.11 18.48
CA GLY A 683 -4.59 -13.74 19.81
C GLY A 683 -3.70 -14.99 19.83
N ASN A 684 -3.03 -15.31 18.73
CA ASN A 684 -2.20 -16.51 18.61
C ASN A 684 -0.86 -16.33 19.35
N ASN A 685 -0.84 -16.67 20.64
CA ASN A 685 0.36 -16.70 21.48
C ASN A 685 1.49 -17.52 20.83
N THR A 686 2.61 -16.86 20.54
CA THR A 686 3.88 -17.45 20.06
C THR A 686 4.95 -17.44 21.14
#